data_AF-A0A968ZRS8-F1
#
_entry.id   AF-A0A968ZRS8-F1
#
_cell.length_a   1.000
_cell.length_b   1.000
_cell.length_c   1.000
_cell.angle_alpha   90.00
_cell.angle_beta   90.00
_cell.angle_gamma   90.00
#
_symmetry.space_group_name_H-M   'P 1'
#
loop_
_entity.id
_entity.type
_entity.pdbx_description
1 polymer ?
#
loop_
_entity_poly.entity_id
_entity_poly.type
_entity_poly.pdbx_seq_one_letter_code
_entity_poly.pdbx_strand_id
1 'polypeptide(L)'
;SISHLFSAAAFRMGHTQSFNEFLLIGDDGQALPSVSLNQSTFNPGLVKQYGIDAIFRGLFAQPSQAIDTKVIDQLRNTLFGPPGSGGIDLAAVDIQRGRDVGLPDYNQARIDFGLAPVTTFSEITSDPNLQALLKQVYGNVNDIDAMVGGLAEDPASGSMVGEFFQKVIVDQFERLRDGDRFWYENGQFTAEELSFIRGTSLSALLARNTKMTGLADNLFATGRSSLALTTGGTVASQSVNEYASIDGSNNNLNQPKLGKAGTNLRVDYTQEYGDGIRSFAGEDRANVRDISNVIFAQDESIPDPTGATGFMLAWSQFIGHDSTFAPPGAADTIKFYGTQYEAATGEKFPFVAERINLLLDREVYAGVNNVIERPIYLPALAISDNVQTVDADGDLTVTNAALGAQVFTEATSLKDNRGMPFTGQLTISEVPPELTPAVLPENLYPDLVVTIQPGEMIFTTPARLTLPNTTDIKAGTQMDLWSINPITGNFEIVGVGRVSADGERIETIDGGIRNSSWHFFVDRPLAWTLGYLDQECESCIADEDLTSTVELYSGAVIETHNLPTYQSLGETRGVQLVYDSLRADARPVFDIGIDSSSRANTLNPDQLLLTADLKIYVDGVEYSLPGFSSGELQPTDIPFLGADGKNFWRLPEEFGPLSAKLQADMRQFETGIYSFSMTAGIQSAAPGTVRVVVKESDGSETTTFKSVVRLSGRVSSPTNGDNKLVHINSVNSAFGSGWGIAGVQKIVEGYNGAALLIDGDGSERVFEAPTQKGEAYKSPPGHFSTLKKLENGTFHLIDKQRTVYSFDGENNLISVVDRNGNTTRHLYADGRLVKIIDPAQLETTFTYNDEGRVSQIIDPAGRTTRLIYDAGGNLAQVLDPDSSKRTFEYDRSHHMTAEVDKNNRREEATYDFAGRVTSATRKDGSTLEVKPIQTQGLYRPEATAARYTQAIASLQSQLGNTSRYVDGNGNVKTSLLDQAGQIISTTDEEGQLSNIIKRNESNEIIKTTDANGFTTRYRYDDYGNLIKTSDSLSGDGISKSEIYSPLGDLWISDIELQDINNDGVSDIVAAYEKGFVVLFNQGDRTLSAPTIYDLDISAQKLIVEDVNNDGNLDVSLLYQDPNGFYDDKK
;
A
#
# COMPACT_ATOMS: atom_id res chain seq x y z
N SER A 1 -24.35 -13.44 6.53
CA SER A 1 -24.02 -12.80 7.81
C SER A 1 -24.01 -13.86 8.90
N ILE A 2 -23.00 -13.78 9.77
CA ILE A 2 -22.76 -14.68 10.90
C ILE A 2 -23.49 -14.16 12.14
N SER A 3 -24.12 -15.05 12.91
CA SER A 3 -24.81 -14.71 14.17
C SER A 3 -23.80 -14.48 15.31
N HIS A 4 -24.08 -13.50 16.18
CA HIS A 4 -23.37 -13.31 17.44
C HIS A 4 -23.43 -14.56 18.33
N LEU A 5 -24.57 -15.27 18.40
CA LEU A 5 -24.68 -16.48 19.20
C LEU A 5 -23.81 -17.62 18.63
N PHE A 6 -23.72 -17.69 17.29
CA PHE A 6 -22.82 -18.63 16.63
C PHE A 6 -21.35 -18.32 16.93
N SER A 7 -20.90 -17.07 16.74
CA SER A 7 -19.49 -16.69 16.85
C SER A 7 -18.98 -16.55 18.29
N ALA A 8 -19.84 -16.06 19.20
CA ALA A 8 -19.47 -15.81 20.59
C ALA A 8 -19.79 -16.99 21.53
N ALA A 9 -20.57 -17.98 21.11
CA ALA A 9 -20.89 -19.16 21.92
C ALA A 9 -20.77 -20.48 21.14
N ALA A 10 -21.68 -20.76 20.20
CA ALA A 10 -21.86 -22.13 19.69
C ALA A 10 -20.63 -22.69 18.95
N PHE A 11 -19.96 -21.88 18.12
CA PHE A 11 -18.79 -22.32 17.35
C PHE A 11 -17.46 -22.19 18.11
N ARG A 12 -17.50 -21.78 19.39
CA ARG A 12 -16.35 -21.84 20.31
C ARG A 12 -16.17 -23.22 20.93
N MET A 13 -17.05 -24.17 20.63
CA MET A 13 -16.94 -25.57 21.02
C MET A 13 -15.59 -26.21 20.64
N GLY A 14 -14.87 -25.69 19.62
CA GLY A 14 -13.54 -26.15 19.28
C GLY A 14 -12.52 -26.00 20.41
N HIS A 15 -12.70 -25.08 21.36
CA HIS A 15 -11.77 -24.92 22.47
C HIS A 15 -11.73 -26.13 23.42
N THR A 16 -12.84 -26.87 23.55
CA THR A 16 -12.92 -28.06 24.41
C THR A 16 -12.31 -29.29 23.75
N GLN A 17 -12.17 -29.28 22.42
CA GLN A 17 -11.54 -30.34 21.62
C GLN A 17 -9.99 -30.36 21.71
N SER A 18 -9.41 -29.36 22.36
CA SER A 18 -7.96 -29.14 22.43
C SER A 18 -7.24 -30.11 23.37
N PHE A 19 -6.01 -30.49 23.02
CA PHE A 19 -5.17 -31.39 23.82
C PHE A 19 -3.90 -30.67 24.31
N ASN A 20 -3.33 -31.13 25.43
CA ASN A 20 -2.14 -30.52 26.04
C ASN A 20 -0.87 -30.71 25.20
N GLU A 21 -0.81 -31.75 24.37
CA GLU A 21 0.35 -32.08 23.53
C GLU A 21 -0.11 -32.56 22.14
N PHE A 22 0.53 -32.01 21.10
CA PHE A 22 0.40 -32.46 19.72
C PHE A 22 1.24 -33.71 19.51
N LEU A 23 0.60 -34.76 19.01
CA LEU A 23 1.30 -35.89 18.42
C LEU A 23 1.90 -35.47 17.07
N LEU A 24 3.13 -35.87 16.82
CA LEU A 24 3.80 -35.73 15.53
C LEU A 24 4.19 -37.14 15.04
N ILE A 25 3.98 -37.44 13.76
CA ILE A 25 4.28 -38.78 13.21
C ILE A 25 5.15 -38.64 11.96
N GLY A 26 6.35 -39.23 12.02
CA GLY A 26 7.30 -39.23 10.91
C GLY A 26 6.84 -40.03 9.69
N ASP A 27 7.58 -39.92 8.59
CA ASP A 27 7.29 -40.64 7.34
C ASP A 27 7.36 -42.18 7.49
N ASP A 28 8.10 -42.66 8.49
CA ASP A 28 8.23 -44.07 8.85
C ASP A 28 7.06 -44.59 9.73
N GLY A 29 6.09 -43.73 10.03
CA GLY A 29 4.94 -44.03 10.88
C GLY A 29 5.28 -44.08 12.37
N GLN A 30 6.50 -43.72 12.78
CA GLN A 30 6.89 -43.64 14.19
C GLN A 30 6.49 -42.29 14.79
N ALA A 31 6.13 -42.31 16.07
CA ALA A 31 5.87 -41.08 16.81
C ALA A 31 7.17 -40.31 17.02
N LEU A 32 7.16 -39.04 16.66
CA LEU A 32 8.19 -38.06 16.97
C LEU A 32 7.94 -37.46 18.37
N PRO A 33 8.91 -36.72 18.96
CA PRO A 33 8.69 -36.06 20.24
C PRO A 33 7.45 -35.18 20.19
N SER A 34 6.52 -35.38 21.14
CA SER A 34 5.30 -34.58 21.25
C SER A 34 5.65 -33.14 21.60
N VAL A 35 4.82 -32.21 21.12
CA VAL A 35 5.00 -30.77 21.34
C VAL A 35 3.85 -30.27 22.19
N SER A 36 4.15 -29.63 23.32
CA SER A 36 3.09 -29.03 24.14
C SER A 36 2.37 -27.90 23.39
N LEU A 37 1.08 -27.71 23.66
CA LEU A 37 0.29 -26.67 23.01
C LEU A 37 0.94 -25.28 23.16
N ASN A 38 1.43 -24.93 24.35
CA ASN A 38 2.16 -23.69 24.59
C ASN A 38 3.43 -23.51 23.72
N GLN A 39 4.13 -24.59 23.40
CA GLN A 39 5.31 -24.53 22.53
C GLN A 39 4.94 -24.40 21.05
N SER A 40 3.70 -24.74 20.68
CA SER A 40 3.19 -24.67 19.31
C SER A 40 2.52 -23.34 18.96
N THR A 41 2.01 -22.61 19.95
CA THR A 41 1.32 -21.33 19.75
C THR A 41 2.24 -20.28 19.11
N PHE A 42 1.85 -19.75 17.95
CA PHE A 42 2.63 -18.78 17.16
C PHE A 42 4.08 -19.20 16.85
N ASN A 43 4.34 -20.51 16.74
CA ASN A 43 5.66 -21.05 16.47
C ASN A 43 5.76 -21.69 15.07
N PRO A 44 6.00 -20.90 14.00
CA PRO A 44 6.19 -21.44 12.65
C PRO A 44 7.45 -22.32 12.52
N GLY A 45 8.35 -22.30 13.52
CA GLY A 45 9.54 -23.13 13.55
C GLY A 45 9.24 -24.64 13.54
N LEU A 46 8.09 -25.06 14.07
CA LEU A 46 7.68 -26.46 14.05
C LEU A 46 7.42 -26.97 12.62
N VAL A 47 6.83 -26.14 11.77
CA VAL A 47 6.61 -26.47 10.36
C VAL A 47 7.95 -26.58 9.62
N LYS A 48 8.91 -25.69 9.92
CA LYS A 48 10.27 -25.79 9.36
C LYS A 48 11.01 -27.04 9.84
N GLN A 49 10.81 -27.43 11.10
CA GLN A 49 11.52 -28.55 11.72
C GLN A 49 10.98 -29.92 11.28
N TYR A 50 9.67 -30.07 11.18
CA TYR A 50 9.01 -31.37 10.99
C TYR A 50 8.22 -31.49 9.68
N GLY A 51 8.02 -30.38 8.96
CA GLY A 51 7.12 -30.33 7.80
C GLY A 51 5.64 -30.41 8.19
N ILE A 52 4.75 -30.13 7.23
CA ILE A 52 3.30 -30.20 7.43
C ILE A 52 2.79 -31.65 7.50
N ASP A 53 3.44 -32.58 6.80
CA ASP A 53 3.06 -33.98 6.73
C ASP A 53 3.09 -34.66 8.11
N ALA A 54 4.12 -34.39 8.90
CA ALA A 54 4.26 -34.99 10.24
C ALA A 54 3.20 -34.49 11.22
N ILE A 55 2.80 -33.23 11.08
CA ILE A 55 1.74 -32.60 11.86
C ILE A 55 0.39 -33.20 11.45
N PHE A 56 0.10 -33.27 10.14
CA PHE A 56 -1.15 -33.85 9.65
C PHE A 56 -1.31 -35.32 10.03
N ARG A 57 -0.26 -36.16 9.90
CA ARG A 57 -0.32 -37.56 10.35
C ARG A 57 -0.63 -37.65 11.84
N GLY A 58 0.00 -36.79 12.65
CA GLY A 58 -0.29 -36.66 14.06
C GLY A 58 -1.75 -36.32 14.35
N LEU A 59 -2.29 -35.30 13.69
CA LEU A 59 -3.69 -34.86 13.85
C LEU A 59 -4.70 -35.91 13.40
N PHE A 60 -4.42 -36.68 12.35
CA PHE A 60 -5.29 -37.76 11.88
C PHE A 60 -5.25 -39.00 12.78
N ALA A 61 -4.14 -39.22 13.49
CA ALA A 61 -3.96 -40.37 14.38
C ALA A 61 -4.40 -40.08 15.82
N GLN A 62 -4.25 -38.85 16.28
CA GLN A 62 -4.63 -38.42 17.62
C GLN A 62 -6.15 -38.24 17.71
N PRO A 63 -6.82 -38.78 18.74
CA PRO A 63 -8.22 -38.45 18.98
C PRO A 63 -8.37 -37.01 19.49
N SER A 64 -9.39 -36.32 18.99
CA SER A 64 -9.87 -35.06 19.57
C SER A 64 -10.30 -35.28 21.02
N GLN A 65 -10.26 -34.23 21.84
CA GLN A 65 -11.04 -34.25 23.09
C GLN A 65 -12.55 -34.12 22.78
N ALA A 66 -13.37 -34.54 23.72
CA ALA A 66 -14.83 -34.47 23.62
C ALA A 66 -15.33 -33.01 23.59
N ILE A 67 -16.47 -32.78 22.93
CA ILE A 67 -17.18 -31.51 23.06
C ILE A 67 -18.04 -31.58 24.32
N ASP A 68 -17.55 -30.98 25.39
CA ASP A 68 -18.24 -30.90 26.69
C ASP A 68 -17.89 -29.59 27.41
N THR A 69 -18.18 -29.50 28.71
CA THR A 69 -17.80 -28.36 29.54
C THR A 69 -16.39 -28.49 30.11
N LYS A 70 -15.43 -29.13 29.44
CA LYS A 70 -14.05 -29.31 29.92
C LYS A 70 -13.06 -28.67 28.96
N VAL A 71 -12.09 -27.94 29.52
CA VAL A 71 -11.02 -27.28 28.78
C VAL A 71 -9.70 -27.58 29.49
N ILE A 72 -8.68 -27.94 28.71
CA ILE A 72 -7.36 -28.25 29.23
C ILE A 72 -6.70 -27.09 29.98
N ASP A 73 -5.87 -27.45 30.96
CA ASP A 73 -5.16 -26.49 31.81
C ASP A 73 -4.34 -25.46 31.00
N GLN A 74 -3.71 -25.88 29.91
CA GLN A 74 -2.86 -24.99 29.12
C GLN A 74 -3.64 -23.81 28.49
N LEU A 75 -4.91 -24.01 28.13
CA LEU A 75 -5.78 -22.94 27.60
C LEU A 75 -6.43 -22.11 28.70
N ARG A 76 -6.57 -22.65 29.91
CA ARG A 76 -7.20 -21.96 31.06
C ARG A 76 -6.22 -21.14 31.90
N ASN A 77 -4.94 -21.49 31.89
CA ASN A 77 -3.97 -20.98 32.86
C ASN A 77 -2.66 -20.47 32.25
N THR A 78 -2.34 -20.80 31.00
CA THR A 78 -1.00 -20.50 30.44
C THR A 78 -1.01 -19.84 29.06
N LEU A 79 -2.18 -19.59 28.46
CA LEU A 79 -2.27 -19.06 27.11
C LEU A 79 -1.66 -17.64 27.03
N PHE A 80 -0.72 -17.43 26.09
CA PHE A 80 -0.02 -16.17 25.73
C PHE A 80 1.07 -15.62 26.68
N GLY A 81 1.77 -16.45 27.46
CA GLY A 81 2.93 -15.96 28.21
C GLY A 81 3.97 -17.01 28.65
N PRO A 82 5.22 -16.61 28.98
CA PRO A 82 6.21 -17.51 29.59
C PRO A 82 5.75 -18.00 30.97
N PRO A 83 6.19 -19.20 31.42
CA PRO A 83 5.85 -19.73 32.74
C PRO A 83 6.14 -18.71 33.85
N GLY A 84 5.12 -18.38 34.65
CA GLY A 84 5.22 -17.44 35.78
C GLY A 84 4.81 -15.99 35.50
N SER A 85 4.38 -15.65 34.27
CA SER A 85 3.98 -14.27 33.90
C SER A 85 2.47 -13.99 34.03
N GLY A 86 1.67 -14.99 34.43
CA GLY A 86 0.20 -14.96 34.41
C GLY A 86 -0.35 -15.22 33.01
N GLY A 87 -1.02 -16.37 32.80
CA GLY A 87 -1.65 -16.71 31.51
C GLY A 87 -3.09 -16.22 31.40
N ILE A 88 -3.65 -16.24 30.19
CA ILE A 88 -5.05 -15.94 29.90
C ILE A 88 -5.91 -17.21 30.11
N ASP A 89 -7.08 -17.06 30.72
CA ASP A 89 -8.09 -18.11 30.83
C ASP A 89 -9.07 -18.05 29.67
N LEU A 90 -8.87 -18.89 28.67
CA LEU A 90 -9.68 -18.86 27.45
C LEU A 90 -11.16 -19.16 27.73
N ALA A 91 -11.48 -20.09 28.63
CA ALA A 91 -12.86 -20.42 28.97
C ALA A 91 -13.56 -19.22 29.64
N ALA A 92 -12.87 -18.51 30.55
CA ALA A 92 -13.40 -17.29 31.14
C ALA A 92 -13.55 -16.16 30.11
N VAL A 93 -12.60 -16.02 29.18
CA VAL A 93 -12.66 -15.05 28.08
C VAL A 93 -13.85 -15.31 27.18
N ASP A 94 -14.15 -16.57 26.85
CA ASP A 94 -15.29 -16.90 25.99
C ASP A 94 -16.62 -16.54 26.64
N ILE A 95 -16.80 -16.89 27.92
CA ILE A 95 -17.99 -16.53 28.68
C ILE A 95 -18.11 -15.00 28.77
N GLN A 96 -17.01 -14.31 29.08
CA GLN A 96 -16.99 -12.86 29.18
C GLN A 96 -17.29 -12.20 27.83
N ARG A 97 -16.81 -12.77 26.72
CA ARG A 97 -17.10 -12.28 25.38
C ARG A 97 -18.57 -12.45 25.02
N GLY A 98 -19.20 -13.55 25.44
CA GLY A 98 -20.65 -13.73 25.31
C GLY A 98 -21.42 -12.63 26.04
N ARG A 99 -21.03 -12.30 27.28
CA ARG A 99 -21.64 -11.20 28.04
C ARG A 99 -21.38 -9.82 27.42
N ASP A 100 -20.18 -9.61 26.89
CA ASP A 100 -19.77 -8.39 26.18
C ASP A 100 -20.64 -8.11 24.94
N VAL A 101 -20.97 -9.14 24.15
CA VAL A 101 -21.84 -9.00 22.98
C VAL A 101 -23.33 -9.10 23.30
N GLY A 102 -23.68 -9.10 24.59
CA GLY A 102 -25.06 -9.07 25.06
C GLY A 102 -25.83 -10.37 24.86
N LEU A 103 -25.16 -11.54 24.87
CA LEU A 103 -25.85 -12.83 24.74
C LEU A 103 -26.82 -13.05 25.92
N PRO A 104 -28.04 -13.57 25.65
CA PRO A 104 -29.01 -13.86 26.68
C PRO A 104 -28.58 -15.04 27.55
N ASP A 105 -29.33 -15.30 28.62
CA ASP A 105 -29.22 -16.57 29.34
C ASP A 105 -29.57 -17.76 28.43
N TYR A 106 -29.13 -18.94 28.84
CA TYR A 106 -29.31 -20.18 28.13
C TYR A 106 -30.78 -20.50 27.79
N ASN A 107 -31.72 -20.24 28.71
CA ASN A 107 -33.13 -20.54 28.48
C ASN A 107 -33.76 -19.56 27.50
N GLN A 108 -33.43 -18.27 27.61
CA GLN A 108 -33.88 -17.28 26.64
C GLN A 108 -33.27 -17.54 25.25
N ALA A 109 -31.99 -17.94 25.18
CA ALA A 109 -31.35 -18.34 23.93
C ALA A 109 -32.02 -19.58 23.29
N ARG A 110 -32.43 -20.58 24.10
CA ARG A 110 -33.22 -21.73 23.62
C ARG A 110 -34.55 -21.29 23.01
N ILE A 111 -35.26 -20.40 23.69
CA ILE A 111 -36.56 -19.87 23.24
C ILE A 111 -36.41 -19.15 21.89
N ASP A 112 -35.37 -18.32 21.75
CA ASP A 112 -35.09 -17.58 20.51
C ASP A 112 -34.87 -18.52 19.32
N PHE A 113 -34.31 -19.72 19.56
CA PHE A 113 -34.11 -20.77 18.57
C PHE A 113 -35.26 -21.80 18.49
N GLY A 114 -36.39 -21.50 19.13
CA GLY A 114 -37.62 -22.29 19.06
C GLY A 114 -37.60 -23.59 19.88
N LEU A 115 -36.70 -23.70 20.84
CA LEU A 115 -36.61 -24.83 21.77
C LEU A 115 -37.34 -24.51 23.08
N ALA A 116 -37.81 -25.56 23.77
CA ALA A 116 -38.43 -25.39 25.08
C ALA A 116 -37.36 -25.01 26.13
N PRO A 117 -37.62 -24.02 27.02
CA PRO A 117 -36.72 -23.73 28.13
C PRO A 117 -36.70 -24.91 29.11
N VAL A 118 -35.56 -25.14 29.74
CA VAL A 118 -35.39 -26.14 30.80
C VAL A 118 -35.85 -25.58 32.15
N THR A 119 -36.38 -26.44 33.02
CA THR A 119 -36.83 -26.04 34.36
C THR A 119 -35.97 -26.61 35.48
N THR A 120 -35.13 -27.60 35.16
CA THR A 120 -34.25 -28.29 36.11
C THR A 120 -32.89 -28.59 35.48
N PHE A 121 -31.82 -28.64 36.29
CA PHE A 121 -30.47 -28.97 35.79
C PHE A 121 -30.40 -30.37 35.16
N SER A 122 -31.26 -31.31 35.58
CA SER A 122 -31.35 -32.66 35.01
C SER A 122 -31.95 -32.72 33.61
N GLU A 123 -32.60 -31.65 33.15
CA GLU A 123 -33.05 -31.53 31.76
C GLU A 123 -31.92 -31.08 30.82
N ILE A 124 -30.79 -30.59 31.36
CA ILE A 124 -29.62 -30.15 30.59
C ILE A 124 -28.71 -31.35 30.31
N THR A 125 -28.34 -32.09 31.35
CA THR A 125 -27.38 -33.21 31.26
C THR A 125 -27.78 -34.39 32.11
N SER A 126 -27.43 -35.60 31.65
CA SER A 126 -27.55 -36.83 32.44
C SER A 126 -26.44 -37.01 33.49
N ASP A 127 -25.36 -36.21 33.47
CA ASP A 127 -24.29 -36.28 34.47
C ASP A 127 -24.69 -35.61 35.80
N PRO A 128 -24.92 -36.39 36.88
CA PRO A 128 -25.30 -35.83 38.18
C PRO A 128 -24.23 -34.94 38.81
N ASN A 129 -22.96 -35.11 38.45
CA ASN A 129 -21.88 -34.26 38.96
C ASN A 129 -21.93 -32.88 38.29
N LEU A 130 -22.05 -32.83 36.96
CA LEU A 130 -22.21 -31.57 36.24
C LEU A 130 -23.49 -30.82 36.67
N GLN A 131 -24.61 -31.53 36.91
CA GLN A 131 -25.81 -30.93 37.50
C GLN A 131 -25.53 -30.23 38.84
N ALA A 132 -24.76 -30.88 39.72
CA ALA A 132 -24.40 -30.32 41.02
C ALA A 132 -23.47 -29.10 40.89
N LEU A 133 -22.51 -29.13 39.97
CA LEU A 133 -21.60 -28.01 39.71
C LEU A 133 -22.32 -26.81 39.09
N LEU A 134 -23.20 -27.03 38.11
CA LEU A 134 -24.04 -25.97 37.52
C LEU A 134 -24.92 -25.33 38.60
N LYS A 135 -25.54 -26.14 39.47
CA LYS A 135 -26.33 -25.64 40.59
C LYS A 135 -25.51 -24.87 41.61
N GLN A 136 -24.27 -25.30 41.88
CA GLN A 136 -23.36 -24.61 42.80
C GLN A 136 -23.00 -23.22 42.29
N VAL A 137 -22.73 -23.08 40.99
CA VAL A 137 -22.21 -21.84 40.40
C VAL A 137 -23.34 -20.88 40.03
N TYR A 138 -24.40 -21.36 39.40
CA TYR A 138 -25.48 -20.52 38.89
C TYR A 138 -26.70 -20.45 39.82
N GLY A 139 -26.93 -21.48 40.65
CA GLY A 139 -28.10 -21.54 41.54
C GLY A 139 -29.41 -21.83 40.81
N ASN A 140 -29.70 -21.13 39.72
CA ASN A 140 -30.89 -21.26 38.88
C ASN A 140 -30.51 -21.54 37.41
N VAL A 141 -31.35 -22.30 36.71
CA VAL A 141 -31.17 -22.61 35.28
C VAL A 141 -31.30 -21.37 34.38
N ASN A 142 -32.01 -20.33 34.83
CA ASN A 142 -32.16 -19.07 34.09
C ASN A 142 -30.95 -18.14 34.22
N ASP A 143 -29.94 -18.49 35.03
CA ASP A 143 -28.74 -17.67 35.19
C ASP A 143 -27.56 -18.20 34.38
N ILE A 144 -27.74 -19.34 33.69
CA ILE A 144 -26.67 -20.02 32.94
C ILE A 144 -26.34 -19.24 31.67
N ASP A 145 -25.06 -18.91 31.46
CA ASP A 145 -24.61 -18.31 30.20
C ASP A 145 -24.81 -19.28 29.02
N ALA A 146 -25.28 -18.76 27.87
CA ALA A 146 -25.66 -19.58 26.70
C ALA A 146 -24.55 -20.54 26.22
N MET A 147 -23.27 -20.13 26.29
CA MET A 147 -22.14 -21.00 25.95
C MET A 147 -22.04 -22.20 26.91
N VAL A 148 -22.17 -21.94 28.22
CA VAL A 148 -22.03 -22.98 29.25
C VAL A 148 -23.20 -23.95 29.19
N GLY A 149 -24.42 -23.45 28.99
CA GLY A 149 -25.60 -24.28 28.85
C GLY A 149 -25.55 -25.18 27.61
N GLY A 150 -25.13 -24.63 26.45
CA GLY A 150 -25.03 -25.42 25.22
C GLY A 150 -23.92 -26.47 25.21
N LEU A 151 -22.79 -26.22 25.89
CA LEU A 151 -21.74 -27.24 26.10
C LEU A 151 -22.13 -28.29 27.15
N ALA A 152 -23.02 -27.94 28.08
CA ALA A 152 -23.48 -28.85 29.11
C ALA A 152 -24.53 -29.85 28.61
N GLU A 153 -25.16 -29.61 27.46
CA GLU A 153 -26.15 -30.54 26.93
C GLU A 153 -25.56 -31.89 26.53
N ASP A 154 -26.28 -32.97 26.82
CA ASP A 154 -25.94 -34.29 26.28
C ASP A 154 -26.03 -34.27 24.74
N PRO A 155 -25.11 -34.90 24.00
CA PRO A 155 -25.13 -34.89 22.54
C PRO A 155 -26.43 -35.41 21.94
N ALA A 156 -26.97 -34.67 20.96
CA ALA A 156 -28.14 -35.11 20.21
C ALA A 156 -27.82 -36.35 19.36
N SER A 157 -28.84 -37.14 19.01
CA SER A 157 -28.64 -38.37 18.23
C SER A 157 -27.94 -38.08 16.89
N GLY A 158 -26.78 -38.72 16.67
CA GLY A 158 -25.98 -38.52 15.46
C GLY A 158 -25.21 -37.20 15.40
N SER A 159 -25.12 -36.48 16.53
CA SER A 159 -24.43 -35.20 16.68
C SER A 159 -23.32 -35.31 17.75
N MET A 160 -22.33 -34.43 17.67
CA MET A 160 -21.31 -34.24 18.72
C MET A 160 -21.69 -33.15 19.73
N VAL A 161 -22.77 -32.41 19.47
CA VAL A 161 -23.29 -31.33 20.31
C VAL A 161 -24.74 -31.60 20.71
N GLY A 162 -25.18 -30.96 21.79
CA GLY A 162 -26.57 -30.96 22.22
C GLY A 162 -27.55 -30.30 21.25
N GLU A 163 -28.84 -30.45 21.53
CA GLU A 163 -29.96 -29.97 20.71
C GLU A 163 -29.86 -28.46 20.41
N PHE A 164 -29.48 -27.65 21.40
CA PHE A 164 -29.38 -26.20 21.27
C PHE A 164 -28.25 -25.80 20.32
N PHE A 165 -27.02 -26.24 20.57
CA PHE A 165 -25.89 -25.92 19.67
C PHE A 165 -26.08 -26.52 18.28
N GLN A 166 -26.67 -27.72 18.17
CA GLN A 166 -27.03 -28.29 16.87
C GLN A 166 -27.95 -27.34 16.11
N LYS A 167 -28.98 -26.78 16.76
CA LYS A 167 -29.93 -25.86 16.14
C LYS A 167 -29.26 -24.58 15.65
N VAL A 168 -28.39 -23.98 16.47
CA VAL A 168 -27.66 -22.74 16.15
C VAL A 168 -26.69 -22.95 14.97
N ILE A 169 -25.95 -24.07 15.00
CA ILE A 169 -24.96 -24.40 13.97
C ILE A 169 -25.64 -24.71 12.64
N VAL A 170 -26.71 -25.52 12.65
CA VAL A 170 -27.48 -25.86 11.44
C VAL A 170 -28.09 -24.60 10.83
N ASP A 171 -28.75 -23.75 11.64
CA ASP A 171 -29.29 -22.47 11.15
C ASP A 171 -28.21 -21.62 10.48
N GLN A 172 -27.03 -21.50 11.09
CA GLN A 172 -25.95 -20.68 10.54
C GLN A 172 -25.43 -21.23 9.21
N PHE A 173 -25.15 -22.52 9.11
CA PHE A 173 -24.60 -23.10 7.87
C PHE A 173 -25.65 -23.23 6.76
N GLU A 174 -26.93 -23.48 7.07
CA GLU A 174 -28.01 -23.42 6.08
C GLU A 174 -28.13 -22.01 5.50
N ARG A 175 -28.06 -20.97 6.34
CA ARG A 175 -28.07 -19.58 5.86
C ARG A 175 -26.85 -19.21 5.02
N LEU A 176 -25.66 -19.73 5.35
CA LEU A 176 -24.46 -19.51 4.54
C LEU A 176 -24.57 -20.21 3.19
N ARG A 177 -24.99 -21.49 3.17
CA ARG A 177 -25.20 -22.25 1.94
C ARG A 177 -26.25 -21.62 1.04
N ASP A 178 -27.44 -21.41 1.57
CA ASP A 178 -28.61 -20.97 0.79
C ASP A 178 -28.50 -19.48 0.42
N GLY A 179 -27.76 -18.70 1.21
CA GLY A 179 -27.52 -17.28 0.99
C GLY A 179 -26.26 -16.96 0.19
N ASP A 180 -25.46 -17.97 -0.20
CA ASP A 180 -24.26 -17.77 -1.00
C ASP A 180 -24.57 -17.91 -2.49
N ARG A 181 -24.52 -16.77 -3.20
CA ARG A 181 -24.67 -16.72 -4.66
C ARG A 181 -23.61 -17.54 -5.38
N PHE A 182 -22.43 -17.68 -4.80
CA PHE A 182 -21.31 -18.46 -5.32
C PHE A 182 -21.23 -19.86 -4.73
N TRP A 183 -22.26 -20.31 -4.01
CA TRP A 183 -22.34 -21.70 -3.58
C TRP A 183 -22.11 -22.59 -4.79
N TYR A 184 -21.17 -23.51 -4.67
CA TYR A 184 -20.61 -24.22 -5.83
C TYR A 184 -21.65 -25.03 -6.62
N GLU A 185 -22.84 -25.30 -6.07
CA GLU A 185 -23.92 -26.00 -6.76
C GLU A 185 -24.93 -25.08 -7.47
N ASN A 186 -24.78 -23.76 -7.38
CA ASN A 186 -25.72 -22.78 -7.94
C ASN A 186 -25.50 -22.47 -9.43
N GLY A 187 -25.01 -23.45 -10.20
CA GLY A 187 -24.98 -23.42 -11.67
C GLY A 187 -23.83 -22.64 -12.31
N GLN A 188 -22.81 -22.26 -11.54
CA GLN A 188 -21.60 -21.58 -12.04
C GLN A 188 -20.61 -22.54 -12.71
N PHE A 189 -20.72 -23.84 -12.39
CA PHE A 189 -19.88 -24.91 -12.92
C PHE A 189 -20.65 -25.78 -13.89
N THR A 190 -19.95 -26.29 -14.90
CA THR A 190 -20.47 -27.31 -15.82
C THR A 190 -20.77 -28.62 -15.07
N ALA A 191 -21.56 -29.50 -15.68
CA ALA A 191 -21.88 -30.80 -15.07
C ALA A 191 -20.62 -31.66 -14.82
N GLU A 192 -19.60 -31.51 -15.67
CA GLU A 192 -18.31 -32.19 -15.57
C GLU A 192 -17.48 -31.64 -14.40
N GLU A 193 -17.37 -30.31 -14.29
CA GLU A 193 -16.70 -29.65 -13.16
C GLU A 193 -17.40 -29.94 -11.83
N LEU A 194 -18.73 -29.91 -11.78
CA LEU A 194 -19.50 -30.29 -10.60
C LEU A 194 -19.25 -31.75 -10.21
N SER A 195 -19.15 -32.65 -11.20
CA SER A 195 -18.82 -34.05 -10.94
C SER A 195 -17.39 -34.20 -10.39
N PHE A 196 -16.44 -33.40 -10.87
CA PHE A 196 -15.07 -33.37 -10.35
C PHE A 196 -15.00 -32.81 -8.92
N ILE A 197 -15.69 -31.69 -8.65
CA ILE A 197 -15.74 -31.06 -7.32
C ILE A 197 -16.38 -32.02 -6.31
N ARG A 198 -17.54 -32.61 -6.64
CA ARG A 198 -18.22 -33.60 -5.77
C ARG A 198 -17.42 -34.88 -5.59
N GLY A 199 -16.56 -35.22 -6.56
CA GLY A 199 -15.66 -36.36 -6.50
C GLY A 199 -14.37 -36.10 -5.72
N THR A 200 -14.09 -34.85 -5.31
CA THR A 200 -12.87 -34.50 -4.57
C THR A 200 -13.10 -34.67 -3.07
N SER A 201 -12.14 -35.31 -2.39
CA SER A 201 -12.10 -35.44 -0.94
C SER A 201 -10.91 -34.68 -0.35
N LEU A 202 -10.94 -34.38 0.94
CA LEU A 202 -9.80 -33.81 1.66
C LEU A 202 -8.57 -34.74 1.57
N SER A 203 -8.77 -36.06 1.59
CA SER A 203 -7.70 -37.03 1.39
C SER A 203 -7.09 -36.94 0.00
N ALA A 204 -7.89 -36.75 -1.06
CA ALA A 204 -7.39 -36.53 -2.40
C ALA A 204 -6.65 -35.19 -2.53
N LEU A 205 -7.14 -34.14 -1.87
CA LEU A 205 -6.47 -32.83 -1.84
C LEU A 205 -5.11 -32.91 -1.14
N LEU A 206 -5.03 -33.57 0.00
CA LEU A 206 -3.76 -33.76 0.70
C LEU A 206 -2.81 -34.66 -0.09
N ALA A 207 -3.30 -35.73 -0.71
CA ALA A 207 -2.46 -36.59 -1.56
C ALA A 207 -1.87 -35.85 -2.78
N ARG A 208 -2.55 -34.82 -3.30
CA ARG A 208 -2.05 -33.97 -4.39
C ARG A 208 -1.02 -32.94 -3.94
N ASN A 209 -1.05 -32.53 -2.67
CA ASN A 209 -0.28 -31.39 -2.16
C ASN A 209 0.74 -31.76 -1.06
N THR A 210 0.87 -33.05 -0.72
CA THR A 210 1.77 -33.56 0.32
C THR A 210 2.40 -34.88 -0.12
N LYS A 211 3.42 -35.37 0.60
CA LYS A 211 4.05 -36.68 0.34
C LYS A 211 3.33 -37.82 1.06
N MET A 212 2.17 -37.56 1.65
CA MET A 212 1.41 -38.52 2.44
C MET A 212 0.74 -39.57 1.55
N THR A 213 0.94 -40.84 1.88
CA THR A 213 0.28 -41.97 1.20
C THR A 213 -0.56 -42.78 2.19
N GLY A 214 -1.55 -43.52 1.70
CA GLY A 214 -2.38 -44.39 2.55
C GLY A 214 -3.39 -43.66 3.43
N LEU A 215 -3.80 -42.43 3.05
CA LEU A 215 -4.80 -41.64 3.76
C LEU A 215 -6.16 -42.34 3.82
N ALA A 216 -6.88 -42.16 4.93
CA ALA A 216 -8.26 -42.64 5.06
C ALA A 216 -9.23 -41.80 4.20
N ASP A 217 -10.33 -42.40 3.77
CA ASP A 217 -11.37 -41.72 2.99
C ASP A 217 -12.01 -40.57 3.78
N ASN A 218 -12.19 -40.76 5.09
CA ASN A 218 -12.65 -39.74 6.01
C ASN A 218 -11.56 -39.46 7.04
N LEU A 219 -10.92 -38.30 6.93
CA LEU A 219 -9.84 -37.87 7.82
C LEU A 219 -10.33 -37.25 9.13
N PHE A 220 -11.63 -37.07 9.31
CA PHE A 220 -12.21 -36.52 10.54
C PHE A 220 -12.49 -37.59 11.61
N ALA A 221 -12.50 -38.89 11.26
CA ALA A 221 -12.85 -39.97 12.19
C ALA A 221 -11.93 -41.19 12.08
N THR A 222 -11.63 -41.82 13.21
CA THR A 222 -10.77 -43.01 13.31
C THR A 222 -11.60 -44.30 13.13
N GLY A 223 -11.76 -44.80 11.89
CA GLY A 223 -12.33 -46.13 11.62
C GLY A 223 -13.04 -46.32 10.27
N ARG A 224 -12.77 -47.45 9.59
CA ARG A 224 -13.44 -47.88 8.34
C ARG A 224 -14.88 -48.37 8.62
N SER A 225 -15.91 -47.67 8.14
CA SER A 225 -16.97 -48.23 7.24
C SER A 225 -18.21 -47.32 7.08
N SER A 226 -18.53 -47.06 5.81
CA SER A 226 -19.84 -46.80 5.18
C SER A 226 -20.90 -45.99 5.92
N LEU A 227 -21.23 -44.81 5.38
CA LEU A 227 -22.62 -44.36 5.28
C LEU A 227 -22.87 -43.77 3.89
N ALA A 228 -23.89 -44.33 3.26
CA ALA A 228 -24.22 -44.23 1.85
C ALA A 228 -24.52 -42.79 1.40
N LEU A 229 -23.89 -42.38 0.30
CA LEU A 229 -24.44 -41.37 -0.60
C LEU A 229 -25.81 -41.86 -1.07
N THR A 230 -26.87 -41.35 -0.46
CA THR A 230 -28.21 -41.47 -1.00
C THR A 230 -28.29 -40.57 -2.23
N THR A 231 -28.12 -41.17 -3.39
CA THR A 231 -28.48 -40.60 -4.69
C THR A 231 -29.99 -40.40 -4.73
N GLY A 232 -30.46 -39.17 -4.60
CA GLY A 232 -31.89 -38.90 -4.61
C GLY A 232 -32.32 -37.46 -4.32
N GLY A 233 -31.70 -36.48 -4.98
CA GLY A 233 -32.22 -35.11 -5.03
C GLY A 233 -32.57 -34.75 -6.47
N THR A 234 -33.85 -34.78 -6.81
CA THR A 234 -34.35 -34.36 -8.12
C THR A 234 -34.07 -32.85 -8.27
N VAL A 235 -33.23 -32.46 -9.22
CA VAL A 235 -32.98 -31.04 -9.53
C VAL A 235 -34.26 -30.48 -10.14
N ALA A 236 -34.98 -29.68 -9.36
CA ALA A 236 -36.08 -28.90 -9.86
C ALA A 236 -35.52 -27.81 -10.78
N SER A 237 -35.86 -27.86 -12.06
CA SER A 237 -35.64 -26.74 -12.96
C SER A 237 -36.55 -25.60 -12.53
N GLN A 238 -35.98 -24.51 -12.01
CA GLN A 238 -36.68 -23.23 -11.96
C GLN A 238 -36.02 -22.23 -12.90
N SER A 239 -36.87 -21.63 -13.71
CA SER A 239 -36.59 -20.58 -14.65
C SER A 239 -36.72 -19.21 -13.96
N VAL A 240 -35.65 -18.41 -14.11
CA VAL A 240 -35.65 -17.01 -14.56
C VAL A 240 -35.71 -15.87 -13.50
N ASN A 241 -34.73 -14.97 -13.67
CA ASN A 241 -34.64 -13.52 -13.36
C ASN A 241 -34.66 -13.04 -11.90
N GLU A 242 -33.47 -12.80 -11.33
CA GLU A 242 -33.24 -11.68 -10.40
C GLU A 242 -31.75 -11.33 -10.28
N TYR A 243 -31.44 -10.03 -10.27
CA TYR A 243 -30.08 -9.52 -10.14
C TYR A 243 -29.68 -9.41 -8.66
N ALA A 244 -28.69 -10.18 -8.24
CA ALA A 244 -28.06 -10.07 -6.92
C ALA A 244 -26.65 -9.49 -7.06
N SER A 245 -26.29 -8.59 -6.13
CA SER A 245 -25.08 -7.77 -6.22
C SER A 245 -23.80 -8.57 -5.88
N ILE A 246 -22.65 -8.03 -6.27
CA ILE A 246 -21.35 -8.63 -5.92
C ILE A 246 -21.05 -8.56 -4.42
N ASP A 247 -21.64 -7.58 -3.72
CA ASP A 247 -21.45 -7.44 -2.28
C ASP A 247 -22.28 -8.46 -1.47
N GLY A 248 -23.19 -9.22 -2.08
CA GLY A 248 -24.03 -10.23 -1.41
C GLY A 248 -25.40 -9.70 -0.95
N SER A 249 -25.77 -8.47 -1.30
CA SER A 249 -27.14 -7.97 -1.15
C SER A 249 -28.12 -8.56 -2.18
N ASN A 250 -29.37 -8.71 -1.76
CA ASN A 250 -30.50 -9.32 -2.47
C ASN A 250 -30.40 -10.85 -2.67
N ASN A 251 -29.42 -11.53 -2.06
CA ASN A 251 -29.37 -13.00 -2.04
C ASN A 251 -30.56 -13.62 -1.27
N ASN A 252 -31.09 -12.90 -0.29
CA ASN A 252 -32.37 -13.23 0.36
C ASN A 252 -33.45 -12.22 -0.07
N LEU A 253 -34.43 -12.66 -0.86
CA LEU A 253 -35.49 -11.82 -1.42
C LEU A 253 -36.42 -11.20 -0.36
N ASN A 254 -36.53 -11.83 0.80
CA ASN A 254 -37.36 -11.33 1.89
C ASN A 254 -36.61 -10.34 2.79
N GLN A 255 -35.27 -10.39 2.80
CA GLN A 255 -34.41 -9.54 3.63
C GLN A 255 -33.14 -9.17 2.87
N PRO A 256 -33.20 -8.12 2.03
CA PRO A 256 -32.23 -7.91 0.96
C PRO A 256 -30.83 -7.46 1.42
N LYS A 257 -30.63 -7.18 2.71
CA LYS A 257 -29.31 -6.89 3.29
C LYS A 257 -28.59 -8.13 3.83
N LEU A 258 -29.25 -9.29 3.88
CA LEU A 258 -28.65 -10.52 4.38
C LEU A 258 -27.65 -11.07 3.36
N GLY A 259 -26.40 -11.25 3.80
CA GLY A 259 -25.32 -11.77 2.95
C GLY A 259 -24.36 -10.70 2.44
N LYS A 260 -24.68 -9.41 2.68
CA LYS A 260 -23.85 -8.29 2.26
C LYS A 260 -22.50 -8.23 3.03
N ALA A 261 -21.38 -8.07 2.32
CA ALA A 261 -20.06 -7.84 2.89
C ALA A 261 -20.02 -6.55 3.74
N GLY A 262 -19.26 -6.56 4.83
CA GLY A 262 -19.15 -5.41 5.76
C GLY A 262 -20.38 -5.16 6.65
N THR A 263 -21.38 -6.05 6.68
CA THR A 263 -22.48 -5.93 7.65
C THR A 263 -22.09 -6.50 9.01
N ASN A 264 -22.51 -5.83 10.09
CA ASN A 264 -22.41 -6.34 11.46
C ASN A 264 -22.93 -7.79 11.53
N LEU A 265 -22.34 -8.55 12.45
CA LEU A 265 -22.84 -9.86 12.82
C LEU A 265 -24.33 -9.75 13.21
N ARG A 266 -25.11 -10.74 12.78
CA ARG A 266 -26.55 -10.76 12.98
C ARG A 266 -26.87 -10.94 14.46
N VAL A 267 -27.79 -10.11 14.94
CA VAL A 267 -28.49 -10.32 16.20
C VAL A 267 -29.81 -11.03 15.85
N ASP A 268 -29.88 -12.31 16.12
CA ASP A 268 -31.04 -13.19 15.90
C ASP A 268 -31.61 -13.75 17.20
N TYR A 269 -31.23 -13.14 18.32
CA TYR A 269 -31.63 -13.49 19.68
C TYR A 269 -32.01 -12.22 20.45
N THR A 270 -32.58 -12.43 21.63
CA THR A 270 -32.95 -11.39 22.59
C THR A 270 -31.69 -10.84 23.29
N GLN A 271 -31.36 -9.56 23.10
CA GLN A 271 -30.18 -8.96 23.73
C GLN A 271 -30.43 -8.61 25.21
N GLU A 272 -29.47 -8.94 26.07
CA GLU A 272 -29.59 -8.78 27.53
C GLU A 272 -28.48 -7.92 28.17
N TYR A 273 -28.02 -6.88 27.47
CA TYR A 273 -27.10 -5.90 28.08
C TYR A 273 -27.64 -5.42 29.43
N GLY A 274 -26.78 -5.28 30.44
CA GLY A 274 -27.21 -4.92 31.80
C GLY A 274 -27.94 -3.57 31.88
N ASP A 275 -27.57 -2.63 31.01
CA ASP A 275 -28.22 -1.33 30.82
C ASP A 275 -29.20 -1.30 29.62
N GLY A 276 -29.42 -2.45 28.98
CA GLY A 276 -30.23 -2.61 27.77
C GLY A 276 -29.60 -2.05 26.49
N ILE A 277 -28.35 -1.58 26.54
CA ILE A 277 -27.70 -0.88 25.41
C ILE A 277 -26.30 -1.45 25.12
N ARG A 278 -25.42 -1.57 26.12
CA ARG A 278 -24.00 -1.92 25.94
C ARG A 278 -23.26 -2.43 27.19
N SER A 279 -23.80 -2.33 28.40
CA SER A 279 -23.12 -2.89 29.58
C SER A 279 -23.20 -4.42 29.55
N PHE A 280 -22.19 -5.09 30.11
CA PHE A 280 -22.09 -6.55 30.05
C PHE A 280 -23.39 -7.23 30.49
N ALA A 281 -23.85 -8.19 29.71
CA ALA A 281 -25.04 -8.97 30.07
C ALA A 281 -24.80 -9.78 31.34
N GLY A 282 -25.87 -9.96 32.13
CA GLY A 282 -25.84 -10.77 33.33
C GLY A 282 -24.90 -10.23 34.42
N GLU A 283 -25.00 -8.93 34.75
CA GLU A 283 -24.26 -8.32 35.88
C GLU A 283 -24.52 -9.07 37.21
N ASP A 284 -25.68 -9.72 37.34
CA ASP A 284 -26.06 -10.54 38.49
C ASP A 284 -25.61 -12.01 38.40
N ARG A 285 -24.94 -12.43 37.31
CA ARG A 285 -24.44 -13.80 37.11
C ARG A 285 -23.08 -14.00 37.76
N ALA A 286 -22.73 -15.25 38.05
CA ALA A 286 -21.47 -15.61 38.70
C ALA A 286 -20.23 -15.10 37.94
N ASN A 287 -19.12 -14.88 38.66
CA ASN A 287 -17.86 -14.45 38.07
C ASN A 287 -17.34 -15.50 37.07
N VAL A 288 -16.91 -15.06 35.88
CA VAL A 288 -16.48 -15.93 34.78
C VAL A 288 -15.27 -16.81 35.12
N ARG A 289 -14.36 -16.34 35.99
CA ARG A 289 -13.20 -17.13 36.46
C ARG A 289 -13.62 -18.19 37.46
N ASP A 290 -14.62 -17.91 38.29
CA ASP A 290 -15.20 -18.91 39.20
C ASP A 290 -15.95 -19.99 38.42
N ILE A 291 -16.74 -19.60 37.41
CA ILE A 291 -17.38 -20.53 36.46
C ILE A 291 -16.33 -21.41 35.79
N SER A 292 -15.29 -20.80 35.24
CA SER A 292 -14.18 -21.52 34.62
C SER A 292 -13.58 -22.53 35.62
N ASN A 293 -13.14 -22.09 36.80
CA ASN A 293 -12.50 -22.96 37.80
C ASN A 293 -13.35 -24.13 38.29
N VAL A 294 -14.67 -23.98 38.37
CA VAL A 294 -15.56 -25.01 38.90
C VAL A 294 -16.07 -25.96 37.81
N ILE A 295 -16.42 -25.44 36.63
CA ILE A 295 -17.08 -26.21 35.57
C ILE A 295 -16.05 -26.73 34.55
N PHE A 296 -15.15 -25.85 34.09
CA PHE A 296 -14.29 -26.09 32.93
C PHE A 296 -12.95 -26.75 33.23
N ALA A 297 -12.61 -27.00 34.50
CA ALA A 297 -11.36 -27.65 34.84
C ALA A 297 -11.34 -29.10 34.31
N GLN A 298 -10.32 -29.40 33.52
CA GLN A 298 -10.04 -30.73 32.99
C GLN A 298 -8.75 -31.27 33.59
N ASP A 299 -8.88 -32.25 34.47
CA ASP A 299 -7.74 -32.86 35.17
C ASP A 299 -7.13 -34.03 34.38
N GLU A 300 -7.89 -34.64 33.47
CA GLU A 300 -7.48 -35.81 32.67
C GLU A 300 -7.94 -35.69 31.21
N SER A 301 -7.29 -36.42 30.30
CA SER A 301 -7.71 -36.49 28.88
C SER A 301 -9.07 -37.16 28.76
N ILE A 302 -9.99 -36.53 28.02
CA ILE A 302 -11.34 -37.01 27.73
C ILE A 302 -11.49 -37.10 26.21
N PRO A 303 -11.10 -38.23 25.59
CA PRO A 303 -11.21 -38.40 24.15
C PRO A 303 -12.67 -38.38 23.68
N ASP A 304 -12.89 -37.84 22.49
CA ASP A 304 -14.20 -37.82 21.88
C ASP A 304 -14.76 -39.25 21.67
N PRO A 305 -15.98 -39.55 22.16
CA PRO A 305 -16.53 -40.91 22.10
C PRO A 305 -16.95 -41.35 20.69
N THR A 306 -17.06 -40.43 19.73
CA THR A 306 -17.41 -40.73 18.33
C THR A 306 -16.20 -41.14 17.49
N GLY A 307 -14.99 -41.00 18.04
CA GLY A 307 -13.74 -41.31 17.36
C GLY A 307 -13.23 -40.17 16.47
N ALA A 308 -13.67 -38.94 16.72
CA ALA A 308 -13.19 -37.77 16.00
C ALA A 308 -11.67 -37.58 16.16
N THR A 309 -10.99 -37.27 15.07
CA THR A 309 -9.54 -37.01 15.03
C THR A 309 -9.22 -35.59 15.49
N GLY A 310 -7.97 -35.33 15.87
CA GLY A 310 -7.45 -34.00 16.18
C GLY A 310 -7.52 -33.03 15.00
N PHE A 311 -7.72 -33.51 13.77
CA PHE A 311 -7.97 -32.64 12.63
C PHE A 311 -9.32 -31.90 12.72
N MET A 312 -10.30 -32.45 13.44
CA MET A 312 -11.59 -31.77 13.68
C MET A 312 -11.41 -30.43 14.40
N LEU A 313 -10.48 -30.36 15.35
CA LEU A 313 -10.08 -29.13 16.03
C LEU A 313 -9.46 -28.11 15.06
N ALA A 314 -8.51 -28.54 14.24
CA ALA A 314 -7.83 -27.65 13.29
C ALA A 314 -8.82 -27.07 12.27
N TRP A 315 -9.74 -27.91 11.79
CA TRP A 315 -10.79 -27.52 10.85
C TRP A 315 -11.82 -26.58 11.47
N SER A 316 -12.24 -26.81 12.73
CA SER A 316 -13.17 -25.92 13.42
C SER A 316 -12.56 -24.55 13.69
N GLN A 317 -11.28 -24.48 14.03
CA GLN A 317 -10.55 -23.21 14.14
C GLN A 317 -10.43 -22.50 12.79
N PHE A 318 -10.07 -23.21 11.72
CA PHE A 318 -10.00 -22.61 10.38
C PHE A 318 -11.33 -21.96 9.97
N ILE A 319 -12.44 -22.69 10.08
CA ILE A 319 -13.78 -22.15 9.77
C ILE A 319 -14.14 -21.02 10.73
N GLY A 320 -13.83 -21.14 12.02
CA GLY A 320 -14.13 -20.14 13.03
C GLY A 320 -13.43 -18.81 12.74
N HIS A 321 -12.12 -18.83 12.51
CA HIS A 321 -11.34 -17.63 12.20
C HIS A 321 -11.74 -17.03 10.84
N ASP A 322 -11.93 -17.85 9.80
CA ASP A 322 -12.33 -17.37 8.47
C ASP A 322 -13.74 -16.74 8.48
N SER A 323 -14.67 -17.32 9.25
CA SER A 323 -16.04 -16.80 9.33
C SER A 323 -16.23 -15.66 10.34
N THR A 324 -15.36 -15.48 11.34
CA THR A 324 -15.59 -14.53 12.45
C THR A 324 -14.56 -13.40 12.58
N PHE A 325 -13.60 -13.27 11.66
CA PHE A 325 -12.52 -12.29 11.76
C PHE A 325 -13.01 -10.82 11.77
N ALA A 326 -12.66 -10.11 12.85
CA ALA A 326 -12.64 -8.66 12.98
C ALA A 326 -11.26 -8.27 13.59
N PRO A 327 -10.65 -7.13 13.22
CA PRO A 327 -9.25 -6.83 13.53
C PRO A 327 -8.97 -6.71 15.06
N PRO A 328 -7.86 -7.28 15.58
CA PRO A 328 -7.48 -7.23 17.00
C PRO A 328 -6.59 -6.03 17.37
N GLY A 329 -6.70 -5.51 18.61
CA GLY A 329 -5.81 -4.49 19.21
C GLY A 329 -4.58 -5.08 19.92
N ALA A 330 -3.48 -4.31 19.99
CA ALA A 330 -2.12 -4.73 20.40
C ALA A 330 -1.81 -4.61 21.92
N ALA A 331 -0.75 -5.30 22.38
CA ALA A 331 -0.18 -5.22 23.74
C ALA A 331 1.37 -5.39 23.79
N ASP A 332 2.02 -4.79 24.81
CA ASP A 332 3.45 -4.43 25.01
C ASP A 332 4.45 -5.52 25.51
N THR A 333 5.75 -5.46 25.07
CA THR A 333 7.03 -5.49 25.87
C THR A 333 8.33 -5.72 25.03
N ILE A 334 9.47 -5.08 25.40
CA ILE A 334 10.81 -5.19 24.74
C ILE A 334 11.67 -6.36 25.27
N LYS A 335 12.32 -7.12 24.37
CA LYS A 335 13.37 -8.13 24.65
C LYS A 335 14.59 -7.93 23.74
N PHE A 336 15.81 -8.17 24.24
CA PHE A 336 17.04 -8.18 23.44
C PHE A 336 17.38 -9.61 23.00
N TYR A 337 17.60 -9.81 21.69
CA TYR A 337 18.11 -11.07 21.13
C TYR A 337 19.23 -10.80 20.12
N GLY A 338 20.34 -11.54 20.20
CA GLY A 338 21.29 -11.72 19.10
C GLY A 338 22.77 -11.54 19.45
N THR A 339 23.54 -12.62 19.46
CA THR A 339 25.02 -12.60 19.45
C THR A 339 25.60 -12.73 18.03
N GLN A 340 24.78 -13.10 17.04
CA GLN A 340 25.18 -13.40 15.67
C GLN A 340 23.92 -13.47 14.77
N TYR A 341 23.97 -12.92 13.56
CA TYR A 341 22.95 -13.12 12.52
C TYR A 341 23.47 -14.17 11.53
N GLU A 342 22.62 -15.10 11.10
CA GLU A 342 22.96 -16.14 10.13
C GLU A 342 21.98 -16.01 8.97
N ALA A 343 22.46 -15.56 7.81
CA ALA A 343 21.62 -15.37 6.64
C ALA A 343 21.13 -16.74 6.13
N ALA A 344 20.04 -16.73 5.35
CA ALA A 344 19.47 -17.94 4.75
C ALA A 344 20.47 -18.72 3.86
N THR A 345 21.54 -18.05 3.40
CA THR A 345 22.67 -18.61 2.64
C THR A 345 23.69 -19.36 3.50
N GLY A 346 23.55 -19.36 4.82
CA GLY A 346 24.49 -19.95 5.78
C GLY A 346 25.65 -19.03 6.19
N GLU A 347 25.69 -17.79 5.68
CA GLU A 347 26.70 -16.80 6.05
C GLU A 347 26.44 -16.23 7.45
N LYS A 348 27.51 -16.10 8.24
CA LYS A 348 27.46 -15.70 9.65
C LYS A 348 27.99 -14.29 9.84
N PHE A 349 27.14 -13.41 10.33
CA PHE A 349 27.42 -12.00 10.59
C PHE A 349 27.60 -11.77 12.11
N PRO A 350 28.82 -11.55 12.61
CA PRO A 350 29.04 -11.28 14.02
C PRO A 350 28.50 -9.91 14.44
N PHE A 351 27.93 -9.85 15.65
CA PHE A 351 27.47 -8.62 16.30
C PHE A 351 28.65 -7.85 16.92
N VAL A 352 28.72 -6.52 16.74
CA VAL A 352 29.83 -5.70 17.25
C VAL A 352 29.34 -4.70 18.30
N ALA A 353 29.46 -5.07 19.58
CA ALA A 353 29.07 -4.24 20.70
C ALA A 353 29.95 -2.99 20.91
N GLU A 354 31.17 -2.98 20.37
CA GLU A 354 32.21 -1.98 20.66
C GLU A 354 31.99 -0.61 19.97
N ARG A 355 30.98 -0.49 19.10
CA ARG A 355 30.65 0.74 18.34
C ARG A 355 29.33 1.41 18.79
N ILE A 356 28.67 0.89 19.83
CA ILE A 356 27.37 1.39 20.35
C ILE A 356 27.38 2.88 20.70
N ASN A 357 28.52 3.41 21.17
CA ASN A 357 28.63 4.82 21.55
C ASN A 357 28.63 5.80 20.35
N LEU A 358 28.80 5.32 19.11
CA LEU A 358 28.82 6.19 17.92
C LEU A 358 27.43 6.49 17.36
N LEU A 359 26.39 5.83 17.89
CA LEU A 359 25.04 5.79 17.29
C LEU A 359 23.93 6.13 18.29
N LEU A 360 24.33 6.52 19.49
CA LEU A 360 23.43 7.09 20.46
C LEU A 360 23.79 8.57 20.55
N ASP A 361 22.86 9.46 20.20
CA ASP A 361 22.99 10.91 20.42
C ASP A 361 23.03 11.28 21.94
N ARG A 362 23.19 10.30 22.84
CA ARG A 362 23.18 10.45 24.30
C ARG A 362 23.88 9.30 25.04
N GLU A 363 24.29 9.54 26.29
CA GLU A 363 24.78 8.49 27.20
C GLU A 363 23.64 7.53 27.62
N VAL A 364 23.97 6.25 27.81
CA VAL A 364 23.03 5.21 28.28
C VAL A 364 22.72 5.41 29.77
N TYR A 365 21.44 5.57 30.12
CA TYR A 365 20.99 5.71 31.51
C TYR A 365 20.31 4.43 32.01
N ALA A 366 20.72 3.96 33.20
CA ALA A 366 20.11 2.79 33.83
C ALA A 366 18.68 3.11 34.31
N GLY A 367 17.71 2.23 33.97
CA GLY A 367 16.32 2.35 34.45
C GLY A 367 15.39 3.19 33.58
N VAL A 368 15.77 3.47 32.32
CA VAL A 368 14.93 4.15 31.30
C VAL A 368 15.04 3.40 29.96
N ASN A 369 14.06 3.60 29.06
CA ASN A 369 14.08 3.00 27.72
C ASN A 369 15.25 3.55 26.89
N ASN A 370 16.27 2.72 26.68
CA ASN A 370 17.35 2.99 25.75
C ASN A 370 17.03 2.21 24.46
N VAL A 371 16.51 2.92 23.46
CA VAL A 371 16.14 2.36 22.15
C VAL A 371 17.31 2.52 21.20
N ILE A 372 17.74 1.42 20.56
CA ILE A 372 18.61 1.45 19.39
C ILE A 372 17.71 1.05 18.23
N GLU A 373 17.49 1.96 17.29
CA GLU A 373 16.48 1.79 16.24
C GLU A 373 16.85 0.70 15.22
N ARG A 374 18.14 0.32 15.12
CA ARG A 374 18.63 -0.75 14.24
C ARG A 374 19.82 -1.55 14.81
N PRO A 375 19.82 -2.89 14.78
CA PRO A 375 21.00 -3.70 15.09
C PRO A 375 22.05 -3.63 13.96
N ILE A 376 23.35 -3.65 14.30
CA ILE A 376 24.45 -3.57 13.33
C ILE A 376 25.20 -4.88 13.23
N TYR A 377 25.39 -5.32 12.00
CA TYR A 377 26.04 -6.57 11.64
C TYR A 377 27.21 -6.30 10.69
N LEU A 378 28.36 -6.94 10.90
CA LEU A 378 29.46 -6.92 9.93
C LEU A 378 29.41 -8.17 9.05
N PRO A 379 29.69 -8.07 7.74
CA PRO A 379 29.93 -9.26 6.91
C PRO A 379 31.07 -10.09 7.48
N ALA A 380 30.99 -11.41 7.33
CA ALA A 380 32.11 -12.30 7.60
C ALA A 380 33.34 -11.83 6.80
N LEU A 381 34.52 -11.80 7.43
CA LEU A 381 35.77 -11.57 6.71
C LEU A 381 35.88 -12.65 5.62
N ALA A 382 35.97 -12.23 4.37
CA ALA A 382 36.15 -13.13 3.23
C ALA A 382 37.60 -13.65 3.21
N ILE A 383 37.97 -14.47 4.21
CA ILE A 383 39.36 -14.92 4.45
C ILE A 383 39.82 -16.07 3.55
N SER A 384 38.95 -16.69 2.74
CA SER A 384 39.34 -17.88 1.98
C SER A 384 39.75 -17.65 0.53
N ASP A 385 39.18 -16.68 -0.22
CA ASP A 385 39.39 -16.66 -1.70
C ASP A 385 39.54 -15.28 -2.39
N ASN A 386 39.37 -14.14 -1.71
CA ASN A 386 39.45 -12.78 -2.32
C ASN A 386 40.39 -11.83 -1.56
N VAL A 387 41.43 -12.39 -0.95
CA VAL A 387 42.32 -11.65 -0.06
C VAL A 387 43.57 -11.18 -0.81
N GLN A 388 43.78 -9.87 -0.87
CA GLN A 388 44.99 -9.29 -1.48
C GLN A 388 45.88 -8.67 -0.40
N THR A 389 47.16 -9.04 -0.41
CA THR A 389 48.18 -8.45 0.49
C THR A 389 48.55 -7.07 -0.02
N VAL A 390 48.49 -6.07 0.86
CA VAL A 390 48.83 -4.69 0.51
C VAL A 390 50.35 -4.51 0.48
N ASP A 391 50.89 -4.11 -0.67
CA ASP A 391 52.23 -3.54 -0.79
C ASP A 391 52.15 -2.04 -0.51
N ALA A 392 52.61 -1.62 0.67
CA ALA A 392 52.54 -0.23 1.09
C ALA A 392 53.38 0.72 0.22
N ASP A 393 54.31 0.19 -0.57
CA ASP A 393 55.26 0.96 -1.38
C ASP A 393 54.91 0.96 -2.89
N GLY A 394 53.85 0.25 -3.30
CA GLY A 394 53.40 0.14 -4.69
C GLY A 394 51.93 0.50 -4.89
N ASP A 395 51.56 0.85 -6.14
CA ASP A 395 50.15 0.99 -6.52
C ASP A 395 49.47 -0.39 -6.47
N LEU A 396 48.25 -0.44 -5.95
CA LEU A 396 47.53 -1.69 -5.72
C LEU A 396 46.07 -1.57 -6.17
N THR A 397 45.57 -2.60 -6.87
CA THR A 397 44.14 -2.74 -7.19
C THR A 397 43.60 -3.98 -6.52
N VAL A 398 42.78 -3.80 -5.49
CA VAL A 398 42.13 -4.90 -4.80
C VAL A 398 40.81 -5.21 -5.50
N THR A 399 40.61 -6.47 -5.88
CA THR A 399 39.46 -6.92 -6.68
C THR A 399 38.74 -8.04 -5.94
N ASN A 400 37.41 -7.94 -5.88
CA ASN A 400 36.52 -9.07 -5.61
C ASN A 400 35.83 -9.45 -6.92
N ALA A 401 36.28 -10.56 -7.53
CA ALA A 401 35.79 -10.98 -8.85
C ALA A 401 34.33 -11.45 -8.82
N ALA A 402 33.87 -12.02 -7.71
CA ALA A 402 32.48 -12.47 -7.56
C ALA A 402 31.49 -11.30 -7.51
N LEU A 403 31.90 -10.19 -6.87
CA LEU A 403 31.10 -8.96 -6.80
C LEU A 403 31.32 -8.00 -7.98
N GLY A 404 32.29 -8.28 -8.86
CA GLY A 404 32.72 -7.32 -9.89
C GLY A 404 33.29 -6.00 -9.34
N ALA A 405 33.66 -5.95 -8.06
CA ALA A 405 34.07 -4.73 -7.36
C ALA A 405 35.59 -4.58 -7.29
N GLN A 406 36.10 -3.35 -7.47
CA GLN A 406 37.52 -3.02 -7.41
C GLN A 406 37.80 -1.74 -6.64
N VAL A 407 38.89 -1.71 -5.88
CA VAL A 407 39.40 -0.52 -5.19
C VAL A 407 40.86 -0.33 -5.59
N PHE A 408 41.17 0.82 -6.20
CA PHE A 408 42.53 1.22 -6.53
C PHE A 408 43.09 2.19 -5.48
N THR A 409 44.28 1.89 -4.99
CA THR A 409 45.05 2.72 -4.05
C THR A 409 46.42 3.06 -4.61
N GLU A 410 46.84 4.31 -4.45
CA GLU A 410 48.20 4.74 -4.82
C GLU A 410 49.23 4.29 -3.77
N ALA A 411 50.49 4.12 -4.19
CA ALA A 411 51.61 3.82 -3.28
C ALA A 411 51.62 4.77 -2.07
N THR A 412 51.84 4.22 -0.87
CA THR A 412 51.90 4.93 0.42
C THR A 412 50.59 5.62 0.90
N SER A 413 49.49 5.50 0.13
CA SER A 413 48.23 6.20 0.45
C SER A 413 47.35 5.49 1.49
N LEU A 414 47.57 4.19 1.74
CA LEU A 414 46.78 3.40 2.69
C LEU A 414 47.48 3.29 4.05
N LYS A 415 46.82 3.78 5.11
CA LYS A 415 47.33 3.82 6.48
C LYS A 415 46.37 3.18 7.47
N ASP A 416 46.88 2.72 8.61
CA ASP A 416 46.07 2.31 9.76
C ASP A 416 45.59 3.52 10.60
N ASN A 417 44.79 3.26 11.63
CA ASN A 417 44.29 4.29 12.55
C ASN A 417 45.37 4.99 13.40
N ARG A 418 46.62 4.50 13.37
CA ARG A 418 47.79 5.12 14.00
C ARG A 418 48.62 5.94 13.01
N GLY A 419 48.21 5.99 11.75
CA GLY A 419 48.88 6.72 10.68
C GLY A 419 50.12 6.03 10.12
N MET A 420 50.31 4.73 10.40
CA MET A 420 51.39 3.91 9.84
C MET A 420 50.95 3.26 8.52
N PRO A 421 51.86 2.99 7.57
CA PRO A 421 51.51 2.30 6.32
C PRO A 421 50.91 0.93 6.61
N PHE A 422 49.79 0.61 5.96
CA PHE A 422 49.12 -0.67 6.14
C PHE A 422 49.74 -1.73 5.23
N THR A 423 50.21 -2.84 5.81
CA THR A 423 50.83 -3.98 5.09
C THR A 423 50.04 -5.28 5.28
N GLY A 424 48.76 -5.15 5.63
CA GLY A 424 47.87 -6.28 5.92
C GLY A 424 47.08 -6.76 4.70
N GLN A 425 46.02 -7.50 4.96
CA GLN A 425 45.12 -8.04 3.95
C GLN A 425 43.91 -7.12 3.77
N LEU A 426 43.54 -6.82 2.52
CA LEU A 426 42.37 -6.00 2.18
C LEU A 426 41.31 -6.85 1.46
N THR A 427 40.04 -6.68 1.84
CA THR A 427 38.91 -7.35 1.18
C THR A 427 37.76 -6.38 0.91
N ILE A 428 36.95 -6.67 -0.12
CA ILE A 428 35.71 -5.97 -0.45
C ILE A 428 34.57 -6.97 -0.26
N SER A 429 33.56 -6.61 0.52
CA SER A 429 32.40 -7.45 0.81
C SER A 429 31.12 -6.70 0.51
N GLU A 430 30.12 -7.38 -0.02
CA GLU A 430 28.78 -6.83 -0.16
C GLU A 430 28.14 -6.67 1.22
N VAL A 431 27.33 -5.62 1.36
CA VAL A 431 26.53 -5.37 2.56
C VAL A 431 25.08 -5.19 2.09
N PRO A 432 24.13 -5.98 2.59
CA PRO A 432 22.73 -5.70 2.34
C PRO A 432 22.36 -4.28 2.84
N PRO A 433 21.66 -3.44 2.05
CA PRO A 433 21.32 -2.06 2.42
C PRO A 433 20.60 -1.92 3.78
N GLU A 434 19.83 -2.93 4.19
CA GLU A 434 19.15 -3.00 5.48
C GLU A 434 20.09 -3.26 6.66
N LEU A 435 21.30 -3.76 6.42
CA LEU A 435 22.32 -4.02 7.42
C LEU A 435 23.37 -2.88 7.51
N THR A 436 23.15 -1.75 6.82
CA THR A 436 24.00 -0.57 6.98
C THR A 436 23.79 0.09 8.35
N PRO A 437 24.85 0.65 8.95
CA PRO A 437 24.80 1.22 10.30
C PRO A 437 24.02 2.54 10.39
N ALA A 438 23.75 3.18 9.25
CA ALA A 438 22.92 4.37 9.14
C ALA A 438 21.85 4.14 8.08
N VAL A 439 20.71 4.82 8.23
CA VAL A 439 19.66 4.84 7.21
C VAL A 439 20.22 5.56 5.98
N LEU A 440 20.01 4.99 4.79
CA LEU A 440 20.37 5.64 3.54
C LEU A 440 19.59 6.95 3.40
N PRO A 441 20.17 8.03 2.84
CA PRO A 441 19.44 9.27 2.63
C PRO A 441 18.15 9.04 1.84
N GLU A 442 17.09 9.79 2.17
CA GLU A 442 15.78 9.63 1.55
C GLU A 442 15.86 9.69 0.02
N ASN A 443 15.18 8.76 -0.65
CA ASN A 443 15.16 8.57 -2.10
C ASN A 443 16.44 7.98 -2.75
N LEU A 444 17.42 7.52 -1.97
CA LEU A 444 18.58 6.80 -2.49
C LEU A 444 18.45 5.28 -2.29
N TYR A 445 18.33 4.56 -3.40
CA TYR A 445 18.30 3.09 -3.42
C TYR A 445 19.49 2.57 -4.23
N PRO A 446 20.65 2.36 -3.59
CA PRO A 446 21.82 1.82 -4.27
C PRO A 446 21.62 0.35 -4.64
N ASP A 447 22.07 -0.02 -5.83
CA ASP A 447 21.95 -1.38 -6.35
C ASP A 447 22.92 -2.36 -5.69
N LEU A 448 24.09 -1.87 -5.29
CA LEU A 448 25.12 -2.64 -4.61
C LEU A 448 25.80 -1.74 -3.57
N VAL A 449 25.74 -2.15 -2.30
CA VAL A 449 26.50 -1.52 -1.22
C VAL A 449 27.66 -2.42 -0.86
N VAL A 450 28.85 -1.86 -0.78
CA VAL A 450 30.06 -2.61 -0.40
C VAL A 450 30.72 -2.01 0.83
N THR A 451 31.38 -2.85 1.61
CA THR A 451 32.32 -2.43 2.65
C THR A 451 33.72 -2.91 2.32
N ILE A 452 34.72 -2.15 2.76
CA ILE A 452 36.13 -2.54 2.66
C ILE A 452 36.61 -2.94 4.06
N GLN A 453 37.35 -4.03 4.16
CA GLN A 453 37.80 -4.61 5.43
C GLN A 453 39.31 -4.88 5.40
N PRO A 454 40.02 -4.84 6.56
CA PRO A 454 39.49 -4.64 7.92
C PRO A 454 39.04 -3.20 8.20
N GLY A 455 38.21 -3.02 9.22
CA GLY A 455 37.86 -1.67 9.69
C GLY A 455 39.11 -0.90 10.15
N GLU A 456 39.01 0.43 10.22
CA GLU A 456 40.03 1.35 10.76
C GLU A 456 41.19 1.76 9.82
N MET A 457 41.05 1.55 8.51
CA MET A 457 42.02 2.05 7.53
C MET A 457 41.61 3.42 6.98
N ILE A 458 42.62 4.22 6.66
CA ILE A 458 42.49 5.58 6.15
C ILE A 458 43.23 5.66 4.82
N PHE A 459 42.54 6.14 3.79
CA PHE A 459 43.14 6.46 2.49
C PHE A 459 43.51 7.94 2.47
N THR A 460 44.80 8.27 2.63
CA THR A 460 45.28 9.67 2.64
C THR A 460 45.15 10.35 1.29
N THR A 461 45.16 9.56 0.21
CA THR A 461 44.68 9.96 -1.11
C THR A 461 43.37 9.21 -1.36
N PRO A 462 42.28 9.87 -1.84
CA PRO A 462 41.03 9.19 -2.15
C PRO A 462 41.23 7.97 -3.06
N ALA A 463 40.80 6.80 -2.60
CA ALA A 463 40.88 5.58 -3.39
C ALA A 463 39.73 5.51 -4.39
N ARG A 464 40.00 5.00 -5.59
CA ARG A 464 39.00 4.90 -6.65
C ARG A 464 38.24 3.59 -6.52
N LEU A 465 36.91 3.68 -6.38
CA LEU A 465 36.02 2.53 -6.35
C LEU A 465 35.46 2.27 -7.76
N THR A 466 35.35 1.00 -8.12
CA THR A 466 34.65 0.54 -9.32
C THR A 466 33.66 -0.56 -8.92
N LEU A 467 32.40 -0.42 -9.31
CA LEU A 467 31.33 -1.41 -9.06
C LEU A 467 30.73 -1.88 -10.40
N PRO A 468 30.13 -3.07 -10.49
CA PRO A 468 29.38 -3.49 -11.68
C PRO A 468 28.14 -2.61 -11.88
N ASN A 469 27.73 -2.44 -13.14
CA ASN A 469 26.46 -1.80 -13.50
C ASN A 469 25.35 -2.88 -13.60
N THR A 470 24.76 -3.25 -12.47
CA THR A 470 23.80 -4.36 -12.40
C THR A 470 22.38 -4.01 -12.87
N THR A 471 22.12 -2.74 -13.17
CA THR A 471 20.78 -2.22 -13.54
C THR A 471 20.71 -1.63 -14.94
N ASP A 472 21.67 -1.97 -15.81
CA ASP A 472 21.74 -1.52 -17.20
C ASP A 472 21.63 0.00 -17.37
N ILE A 473 22.17 0.76 -16.41
CA ILE A 473 22.22 2.22 -16.50
C ILE A 473 23.03 2.58 -17.76
N LYS A 474 22.53 3.53 -18.54
CA LYS A 474 23.08 3.85 -19.86
C LYS A 474 24.58 4.20 -19.78
N ALA A 475 25.37 3.66 -20.72
CA ALA A 475 26.78 3.98 -20.86
C ALA A 475 27.02 5.50 -20.93
N GLY A 476 28.00 5.99 -20.16
CA GLY A 476 28.36 7.41 -20.05
C GLY A 476 27.56 8.22 -19.02
N THR A 477 26.53 7.66 -18.38
CA THR A 477 25.81 8.32 -17.27
C THR A 477 26.74 8.59 -16.09
N GLN A 478 26.63 9.78 -15.49
CA GLN A 478 27.39 10.14 -14.29
C GLN A 478 26.57 9.85 -13.03
N MET A 479 27.24 9.34 -12.01
CA MET A 479 26.64 8.89 -10.76
C MET A 479 27.39 9.51 -9.58
N ASP A 480 26.72 9.73 -8.45
CA ASP A 480 27.38 10.17 -7.21
C ASP A 480 27.91 8.97 -6.43
N LEU A 481 29.17 9.06 -5.96
CA LEU A 481 29.79 8.08 -5.06
C LEU A 481 29.54 8.48 -3.61
N TRP A 482 28.79 7.67 -2.89
CA TRP A 482 28.44 7.89 -1.49
C TRP A 482 29.30 7.02 -0.57
N SER A 483 29.64 7.58 0.59
CA SER A 483 30.39 6.91 1.64
C SER A 483 29.91 7.37 3.01
N ILE A 484 29.83 6.46 3.98
CA ILE A 484 29.52 6.86 5.36
C ILE A 484 30.72 7.53 6.02
N ASN A 485 30.47 8.67 6.65
CA ASN A 485 31.44 9.41 7.43
C ASN A 485 31.55 8.77 8.83
N PRO A 486 32.74 8.25 9.21
CA PRO A 486 32.93 7.50 10.45
C PRO A 486 32.93 8.39 11.69
N ILE A 487 32.93 9.72 11.53
CA ILE A 487 32.85 10.69 12.63
C ILE A 487 31.39 11.08 12.89
N THR A 488 30.62 11.33 11.84
CA THR A 488 29.23 11.83 11.94
C THR A 488 28.19 10.71 11.87
N GLY A 489 28.56 9.52 11.38
CA GLY A 489 27.64 8.41 11.16
C GLY A 489 26.73 8.57 9.93
N ASN A 490 26.85 9.65 9.16
CA ASN A 490 25.98 9.95 8.02
C ASN A 490 26.62 9.60 6.67
N PHE A 491 25.80 9.28 5.66
CA PHE A 491 26.27 9.12 4.28
C PHE A 491 26.52 10.48 3.63
N GLU A 492 27.67 10.61 2.96
CA GLU A 492 28.12 11.83 2.27
C GLU A 492 28.62 11.49 0.86
N ILE A 493 28.49 12.42 -0.08
CA ILE A 493 29.06 12.27 -1.43
C ILE A 493 30.57 12.52 -1.37
N VAL A 494 31.37 11.52 -1.72
CA VAL A 494 32.84 11.56 -1.67
C VAL A 494 33.50 11.53 -3.06
N GLY A 495 32.72 11.34 -4.12
CA GLY A 495 33.21 11.36 -5.49
C GLY A 495 32.10 11.24 -6.54
N VAL A 496 32.51 11.03 -7.78
CA VAL A 496 31.64 10.89 -8.96
C VAL A 496 32.07 9.66 -9.74
N GLY A 497 31.11 8.80 -10.05
CA GLY A 497 31.24 7.66 -10.94
C GLY A 497 30.80 8.00 -12.37
N ARG A 498 31.25 7.21 -13.33
CA ARG A 498 30.69 7.20 -14.68
C ARG A 498 30.53 5.75 -15.15
N VAL A 499 29.38 5.45 -15.75
CA VAL A 499 29.16 4.18 -16.42
C VAL A 499 30.13 4.06 -17.61
N SER A 500 30.90 2.99 -17.64
CA SER A 500 31.90 2.68 -18.66
C SER A 500 31.28 2.64 -20.07
N ALA A 501 32.12 2.80 -21.10
CA ALA A 501 31.65 2.90 -22.48
C ALA A 501 30.97 1.61 -23.00
N ASP A 502 31.32 0.46 -22.43
CA ASP A 502 30.68 -0.84 -22.68
C ASP A 502 29.39 -1.04 -21.87
N GLY A 503 29.08 -0.15 -20.92
CA GLY A 503 27.89 -0.24 -20.07
C GLY A 503 28.03 -1.21 -18.91
N GLU A 504 29.18 -1.87 -18.71
CA GLU A 504 29.30 -2.98 -17.75
C GLU A 504 29.67 -2.56 -16.32
N ARG A 505 30.28 -1.38 -16.13
CA ARG A 505 30.84 -0.96 -14.83
C ARG A 505 30.62 0.51 -14.55
N ILE A 506 30.67 0.90 -13.28
CA ILE A 506 30.65 2.28 -12.82
C ILE A 506 32.02 2.59 -12.23
N GLU A 507 32.78 3.46 -12.90
CA GLU A 507 34.16 3.81 -12.53
C GLU A 507 34.23 5.18 -11.86
N THR A 508 34.92 5.30 -10.71
CA THR A 508 35.19 6.61 -10.10
C THR A 508 36.04 7.47 -11.03
N ILE A 509 35.50 8.59 -11.49
CA ILE A 509 36.16 9.55 -12.38
C ILE A 509 36.62 10.83 -11.68
N ASP A 510 36.04 11.15 -10.51
CA ASP A 510 36.41 12.29 -9.68
C ASP A 510 36.19 11.96 -8.20
N GLY A 511 37.03 12.48 -7.30
CA GLY A 511 37.01 12.12 -5.87
C GLY A 511 37.37 10.65 -5.60
N GLY A 512 36.81 10.09 -4.52
CA GLY A 512 37.06 8.71 -4.09
C GLY A 512 36.84 8.48 -2.60
N ILE A 513 36.85 7.21 -2.20
CA ILE A 513 36.63 6.81 -0.80
C ILE A 513 37.85 7.15 0.08
N ARG A 514 37.61 7.46 1.35
CA ARG A 514 38.66 7.98 2.27
C ARG A 514 38.90 7.11 3.50
N ASN A 515 38.06 6.10 3.71
CA ASN A 515 38.09 5.20 4.86
C ASN A 515 37.61 3.80 4.46
N SER A 516 37.95 2.79 5.28
CA SER A 516 37.31 1.48 5.22
C SER A 516 35.95 1.54 5.92
N SER A 517 34.89 1.72 5.13
CA SER A 517 33.51 1.95 5.56
C SER A 517 32.54 1.45 4.47
N TRP A 518 31.29 1.89 4.48
CA TRP A 518 30.24 1.50 3.54
C TRP A 518 30.14 2.50 2.39
N HIS A 519 30.09 1.99 1.16
CA HIS A 519 30.19 2.78 -0.07
C HIS A 519 29.24 2.27 -1.16
N PHE A 520 28.70 3.16 -1.99
CA PHE A 520 27.83 2.83 -3.13
C PHE A 520 27.73 3.96 -4.17
N PHE A 521 27.23 3.66 -5.37
CA PHE A 521 26.89 4.66 -6.40
C PHE A 521 25.37 4.85 -6.50
N VAL A 522 24.94 6.08 -6.79
CA VAL A 522 23.54 6.39 -7.16
C VAL A 522 23.51 7.32 -8.37
N ASP A 523 22.52 7.15 -9.24
CA ASP A 523 22.33 8.02 -10.41
C ASP A 523 22.17 9.48 -9.99
N ARG A 524 22.78 10.40 -10.76
CA ARG A 524 22.54 11.83 -10.55
C ARG A 524 21.17 12.16 -11.14
N PRO A 525 20.20 12.63 -10.33
CA PRO A 525 18.95 13.10 -10.91
C PRO A 525 19.23 14.18 -11.96
N LEU A 526 18.69 13.98 -13.17
CA LEU A 526 18.75 14.95 -14.24
C LEU A 526 18.24 16.31 -13.73
N ALA A 527 18.94 17.39 -14.09
CA ALA A 527 18.58 18.75 -13.73
C ALA A 527 17.09 19.00 -14.05
N TRP A 528 16.34 19.20 -12.96
CA TRP A 528 14.93 19.53 -12.85
C TRP A 528 14.39 20.34 -14.04
N THR A 529 13.56 19.69 -14.86
CA THR A 529 12.68 20.39 -15.79
C THR A 529 11.42 20.76 -15.04
N LEU A 530 11.18 22.06 -14.87
CA LEU A 530 10.00 22.63 -14.23
C LEU A 530 8.73 22.27 -15.01
N GLY A 531 7.99 21.28 -14.51
CA GLY A 531 6.59 21.03 -14.83
C GLY A 531 5.77 21.15 -13.55
N TYR A 532 4.85 22.11 -13.49
CA TYR A 532 3.85 22.23 -12.43
C TYR A 532 2.49 21.82 -13.03
N LEU A 533 1.69 21.13 -12.20
CA LEU A 533 0.50 20.31 -12.50
C LEU A 533 0.81 18.96 -13.17
N ASP A 534 0.96 17.93 -12.34
CA ASP A 534 0.47 16.59 -12.67
C ASP A 534 -0.86 16.45 -11.91
N GLN A 535 -1.99 16.94 -12.41
CA GLN A 535 -2.98 16.24 -13.24
C GLN A 535 -3.48 14.86 -12.78
N GLU A 536 -2.89 14.23 -11.76
CA GLU A 536 -3.21 12.83 -11.49
C GLU A 536 -3.20 12.49 -10.01
N CYS A 537 -4.39 12.44 -9.39
CA CYS A 537 -4.50 11.79 -8.09
C CYS A 537 -5.86 11.15 -7.79
N GLU A 538 -5.93 9.83 -7.94
CA GLU A 538 -7.00 9.00 -7.36
C GLU A 538 -6.67 8.56 -5.92
N SER A 539 -5.42 8.71 -5.44
CA SER A 539 -4.95 8.20 -4.14
C SER A 539 -4.34 9.25 -3.17
N CYS A 540 -4.61 10.54 -3.36
CA CYS A 540 -4.16 11.66 -2.48
C CYS A 540 -5.14 11.92 -1.33
N ILE A 541 -6.21 11.14 -1.28
CA ILE A 541 -7.35 11.32 -0.38
C ILE A 541 -7.12 10.41 0.83
N ALA A 542 -7.04 11.00 2.02
CA ALA A 542 -7.20 10.22 3.24
C ALA A 542 -8.68 9.81 3.33
N ASP A 543 -8.97 8.58 2.93
CA ASP A 543 -10.32 8.03 2.83
C ASP A 543 -10.60 7.10 4.02
N GLU A 544 -11.32 7.61 5.01
CA GLU A 544 -12.04 6.80 5.99
C GLU A 544 -13.46 7.34 6.05
N ASP A 545 -14.46 6.61 5.51
CA ASP A 545 -15.92 6.77 5.61
C ASP A 545 -16.48 8.16 6.05
N LEU A 546 -15.98 9.25 5.48
CA LEU A 546 -16.31 10.63 5.86
C LEU A 546 -16.73 11.43 4.61
N THR A 547 -17.71 12.33 4.77
CA THR A 547 -18.27 13.12 3.67
C THR A 547 -17.34 14.23 3.17
N SER A 548 -16.39 14.65 4.01
CA SER A 548 -15.38 15.67 3.71
C SER A 548 -13.98 15.07 3.75
N THR A 549 -13.14 15.38 2.77
CA THR A 549 -11.76 14.93 2.69
C THR A 549 -10.82 16.13 2.51
N VAL A 550 -9.54 15.92 2.84
CA VAL A 550 -8.49 16.93 2.63
C VAL A 550 -7.44 16.34 1.70
N GLU A 551 -7.12 17.06 0.63
CA GLU A 551 -6.02 16.74 -0.27
C GLU A 551 -4.70 17.24 0.36
N LEU A 552 -3.78 16.32 0.60
CA LEU A 552 -2.65 16.55 1.51
C LEU A 552 -1.53 17.41 0.90
N TYR A 553 -1.41 17.45 -0.44
CA TYR A 553 -0.41 18.26 -1.13
C TYR A 553 -0.83 19.73 -1.21
N SER A 554 -2.05 19.98 -1.69
CA SER A 554 -2.56 21.33 -1.88
C SER A 554 -3.23 21.91 -0.64
N GLY A 555 -3.77 21.08 0.24
CA GLY A 555 -4.63 21.50 1.34
C GLY A 555 -6.04 21.87 0.90
N ALA A 556 -6.50 21.33 -0.23
CA ALA A 556 -7.88 21.44 -0.68
C ALA A 556 -8.82 20.70 0.28
N VAL A 557 -9.95 21.31 0.64
CA VAL A 557 -11.06 20.62 1.27
C VAL A 557 -12.04 20.22 0.18
N ILE A 558 -12.28 18.91 0.08
CA ILE A 558 -13.30 18.34 -0.80
C ILE A 558 -14.49 17.90 0.06
N GLU A 559 -15.71 18.27 -0.30
CA GLU A 559 -16.91 17.87 0.41
C GLU A 559 -17.93 17.28 -0.57
N THR A 560 -18.50 16.13 -0.24
CA THR A 560 -19.43 15.41 -1.11
C THR A 560 -20.80 15.26 -0.47
N HIS A 561 -21.84 15.45 -1.28
CA HIS A 561 -23.22 15.27 -0.85
C HIS A 561 -24.02 14.49 -1.91
N ASN A 562 -24.32 13.23 -1.58
CA ASN A 562 -25.16 12.36 -2.39
C ASN A 562 -26.63 12.70 -2.22
N LEU A 563 -27.31 13.05 -3.31
CA LEU A 563 -28.76 13.23 -3.32
C LEU A 563 -29.48 11.87 -3.32
N PRO A 564 -30.79 11.84 -2.98
CA PRO A 564 -31.57 10.61 -3.01
C PRO A 564 -31.43 9.85 -4.33
N THR A 565 -31.06 8.58 -4.23
CA THR A 565 -30.86 7.71 -5.40
C THR A 565 -32.17 7.09 -5.88
N TYR A 566 -32.22 6.73 -7.16
CA TYR A 566 -33.31 6.00 -7.78
C TYR A 566 -32.75 4.79 -8.56
N GLN A 567 -33.60 3.80 -8.84
CA GLN A 567 -33.21 2.61 -9.62
C GLN A 567 -33.54 2.81 -11.09
N SER A 568 -32.60 2.43 -11.96
CA SER A 568 -32.79 2.47 -13.41
C SER A 568 -31.98 1.37 -14.10
N LEU A 569 -32.67 0.50 -14.85
CA LEU A 569 -32.09 -0.68 -15.48
C LEU A 569 -31.30 -1.59 -14.50
N GLY A 570 -31.71 -1.64 -13.23
CA GLY A 570 -31.01 -2.41 -12.19
C GLY A 570 -29.80 -1.70 -11.57
N GLU A 571 -29.49 -0.48 -12.02
CA GLU A 571 -28.41 0.34 -11.48
C GLU A 571 -28.94 1.42 -10.52
N THR A 572 -28.21 1.66 -9.43
CA THR A 572 -28.48 2.77 -8.53
C THR A 572 -27.92 4.05 -9.13
N ARG A 573 -28.79 5.02 -9.44
CA ARG A 573 -28.42 6.32 -10.02
C ARG A 573 -28.77 7.45 -9.06
N GLY A 574 -27.99 8.51 -9.08
CA GLY A 574 -28.20 9.69 -8.25
C GLY A 574 -27.33 10.85 -8.72
N VAL A 575 -27.61 12.04 -8.21
CA VAL A 575 -26.78 13.23 -8.41
C VAL A 575 -25.90 13.37 -7.17
N GLN A 576 -24.61 13.62 -7.36
CA GLN A 576 -23.68 13.94 -6.28
C GLN A 576 -23.18 15.37 -6.47
N LEU A 577 -23.35 16.17 -5.42
CA LEU A 577 -22.74 17.50 -5.33
C LEU A 577 -21.34 17.36 -4.76
N VAL A 578 -20.37 18.06 -5.33
CA VAL A 578 -18.98 18.07 -4.86
C VAL A 578 -18.48 19.49 -4.73
N TYR A 579 -17.91 19.83 -3.56
CA TYR A 579 -17.27 21.10 -3.27
C TYR A 579 -15.76 20.94 -3.32
N ASP A 580 -15.07 21.94 -3.86
CA ASP A 580 -13.61 22.05 -3.86
C ASP A 580 -13.18 23.46 -3.44
N SER A 581 -12.45 23.57 -2.33
CA SER A 581 -12.01 24.85 -1.79
C SER A 581 -11.04 25.62 -2.70
N LEU A 582 -10.24 24.94 -3.52
CA LEU A 582 -9.31 25.60 -4.45
C LEU A 582 -10.03 26.22 -5.64
N ARG A 583 -11.17 25.65 -6.04
CA ARG A 583 -12.03 26.22 -7.08
C ARG A 583 -12.95 27.32 -6.51
N ALA A 584 -13.26 27.25 -5.21
CA ALA A 584 -13.97 28.30 -4.46
C ALA A 584 -13.12 29.54 -4.18
N ASP A 585 -11.80 29.38 -4.03
CA ASP A 585 -10.82 30.46 -3.85
C ASP A 585 -9.60 30.24 -4.76
N ALA A 586 -9.81 30.50 -6.06
CA ALA A 586 -8.86 30.19 -7.12
C ALA A 586 -7.60 31.08 -7.10
N ARG A 587 -6.68 30.75 -6.17
CA ARG A 587 -5.39 31.40 -5.93
C ARG A 587 -4.24 30.38 -6.03
N PRO A 588 -3.75 30.09 -7.26
CA PRO A 588 -2.69 29.11 -7.47
C PRO A 588 -1.37 29.53 -6.82
N VAL A 589 -0.60 28.53 -6.39
CA VAL A 589 0.75 28.71 -5.81
C VAL A 589 1.80 28.21 -6.81
N PHE A 590 2.85 29.01 -7.01
CA PHE A 590 3.95 28.77 -7.92
C PHE A 590 5.22 28.50 -7.11
N ASP A 591 5.94 27.44 -7.46
CA ASP A 591 7.21 27.07 -6.85
C ASP A 591 8.41 27.57 -7.65
N ILE A 592 9.37 28.13 -6.94
CA ILE A 592 10.61 28.66 -7.45
C ILE A 592 11.73 27.75 -6.97
N GLY A 593 12.02 26.70 -7.75
CA GLY A 593 13.19 25.87 -7.55
C GLY A 593 14.44 26.52 -8.16
N ILE A 594 15.50 26.69 -7.38
CA ILE A 594 16.83 27.06 -7.87
C ILE A 594 17.85 26.02 -7.43
N ASP A 595 18.44 25.34 -8.42
CA ASP A 595 19.63 24.55 -8.18
C ASP A 595 20.82 25.50 -7.91
N SER A 596 21.21 25.60 -6.65
CA SER A 596 22.32 26.43 -6.22
C SER A 596 23.66 25.69 -6.22
N SER A 597 23.74 24.50 -6.84
CA SER A 597 24.97 23.68 -6.93
C SER A 597 26.16 24.42 -7.58
N SER A 598 25.91 25.51 -8.31
CA SER A 598 26.95 26.39 -8.84
C SER A 598 27.48 27.42 -7.82
N ARG A 599 28.55 27.02 -7.10
CA ARG A 599 29.61 27.82 -6.45
C ARG A 599 29.30 29.31 -6.16
N ALA A 600 28.79 29.60 -4.96
CA ALA A 600 28.88 30.92 -4.33
C ALA A 600 29.82 30.93 -3.10
N ASN A 601 30.96 30.24 -3.16
CA ASN A 601 31.94 30.16 -2.07
C ASN A 601 32.67 31.49 -1.75
N THR A 602 32.20 32.65 -2.24
CA THR A 602 32.91 33.94 -2.05
C THR A 602 32.03 35.13 -1.66
N LEU A 603 30.76 34.92 -1.34
CA LEU A 603 29.86 35.98 -0.87
C LEU A 603 29.27 35.61 0.49
N ASN A 604 29.23 36.58 1.42
CA ASN A 604 28.50 36.42 2.67
C ASN A 604 27.00 36.23 2.32
N PRO A 605 26.33 35.14 2.77
CA PRO A 605 24.90 34.91 2.56
C PRO A 605 24.03 36.12 2.94
N ASP A 606 24.45 36.91 3.94
CA ASP A 606 23.77 38.14 4.36
C ASP A 606 23.73 39.24 3.29
N GLN A 607 24.51 39.09 2.22
CA GLN A 607 24.59 40.05 1.11
C GLN A 607 23.97 39.49 -0.19
N LEU A 608 23.26 38.36 -0.13
CA LEU A 608 22.60 37.74 -1.27
C LEU A 608 21.11 37.55 -0.97
N LEU A 609 20.29 37.80 -2.00
CA LEU A 609 18.86 37.59 -1.97
C LEU A 609 18.46 36.72 -3.16
N LEU A 610 17.62 35.73 -2.92
CA LEU A 610 16.80 35.13 -3.96
C LEU A 610 15.78 36.18 -4.41
N THR A 611 15.59 36.31 -5.72
CA THR A 611 14.64 37.23 -6.32
C THR A 611 13.78 36.51 -7.35
N ALA A 612 12.50 36.86 -7.44
CA ALA A 612 11.61 36.35 -8.47
C ALA A 612 10.60 37.39 -8.96
N ASP A 613 10.30 37.38 -10.25
CA ASP A 613 9.14 38.05 -10.85
C ASP A 613 8.24 37.01 -11.52
N LEU A 614 6.93 37.11 -11.29
CA LEU A 614 5.90 36.26 -11.89
C LEU A 614 4.95 37.12 -12.70
N LYS A 615 4.73 36.72 -13.95
CA LYS A 615 3.77 37.34 -14.87
C LYS A 615 2.87 36.27 -15.45
N ILE A 616 1.57 36.51 -15.44
CA ILE A 616 0.56 35.63 -16.02
C ILE A 616 -0.04 36.34 -17.22
N TYR A 617 -0.21 35.64 -18.34
CA TYR A 617 -0.80 36.20 -19.55
C TYR A 617 -2.21 35.65 -19.70
N VAL A 618 -3.18 36.51 -19.41
CA VAL A 618 -4.61 36.25 -19.53
C VAL A 618 -5.07 36.88 -20.83
N ASP A 619 -5.43 36.06 -21.82
CA ASP A 619 -5.92 36.51 -23.13
C ASP A 619 -4.92 37.43 -23.86
N GLY A 620 -3.63 37.23 -23.62
CA GLY A 620 -2.55 38.06 -24.14
C GLY A 620 -2.27 39.35 -23.35
N VAL A 621 -3.01 39.61 -22.28
CA VAL A 621 -2.79 40.73 -21.34
C VAL A 621 -1.89 40.27 -20.19
N GLU A 622 -0.84 41.04 -19.93
CA GLU A 622 0.10 40.77 -18.83
C GLU A 622 -0.51 41.17 -17.47
N TYR A 623 -0.65 40.20 -16.57
CA TYR A 623 -0.91 40.37 -15.16
C TYR A 623 0.37 40.09 -14.36
N SER A 624 1.06 41.15 -13.95
CA SER A 624 2.24 41.05 -13.09
C SER A 624 1.82 40.86 -11.63
N LEU A 625 2.39 39.85 -10.98
CA LEU A 625 2.23 39.70 -9.53
C LEU A 625 2.88 40.90 -8.83
N PRO A 626 2.20 41.54 -7.86
CA PRO A 626 2.79 42.62 -7.08
C PRO A 626 4.12 42.21 -6.42
N GLY A 627 5.05 43.15 -6.36
CA GLY A 627 6.35 43.00 -5.71
C GLY A 627 6.87 44.36 -5.27
N PHE A 628 8.18 44.46 -5.04
CA PHE A 628 8.85 45.68 -4.61
C PHE A 628 8.56 46.88 -5.52
N SER A 629 8.39 48.06 -4.92
CA SER A 629 8.16 49.32 -5.62
C SER A 629 9.20 50.37 -5.23
N SER A 630 9.98 50.85 -6.20
CA SER A 630 11.02 51.86 -6.03
C SER A 630 10.50 53.21 -5.50
N GLY A 631 9.19 53.45 -5.57
CA GLY A 631 8.53 54.62 -4.95
C GLY A 631 8.64 54.67 -3.43
N GLU A 632 9.07 53.57 -2.78
CA GLU A 632 9.27 53.47 -1.33
C GLU A 632 10.69 53.85 -0.88
N LEU A 633 11.61 54.17 -1.81
CA LEU A 633 13.03 54.43 -1.49
C LEU A 633 13.33 55.90 -1.14
N GLN A 634 14.31 56.10 -0.24
CA GLN A 634 14.87 57.42 0.04
C GLN A 634 15.91 57.79 -1.05
N PRO A 635 16.14 59.08 -1.37
CA PRO A 635 17.04 59.51 -2.46
C PRO A 635 18.51 59.07 -2.34
N THR A 636 18.93 58.55 -1.19
CA THR A 636 20.29 58.06 -0.92
C THR A 636 20.50 56.59 -1.29
N ASP A 637 19.43 55.86 -1.61
CA ASP A 637 19.52 54.50 -2.13
C ASP A 637 19.92 54.53 -3.61
N ILE A 638 21.07 53.93 -3.96
CA ILE A 638 21.46 53.77 -5.36
C ILE A 638 20.34 52.99 -6.08
N PRO A 639 19.81 53.48 -7.21
CA PRO A 639 18.69 52.82 -7.88
C PRO A 639 19.06 51.40 -8.30
N PHE A 640 18.32 50.44 -7.76
CA PHE A 640 18.36 49.04 -8.16
C PHE A 640 17.64 48.93 -9.51
N LEU A 641 18.31 49.32 -10.60
CA LEU A 641 17.74 49.33 -11.95
C LEU A 641 17.14 47.94 -12.28
N GLY A 642 15.81 47.87 -12.33
CA GLY A 642 15.05 46.65 -12.65
C GLY A 642 14.62 45.76 -11.48
N ALA A 643 14.48 46.32 -10.26
CA ALA A 643 13.90 45.62 -9.09
C ALA A 643 12.38 45.77 -8.94
N ASP A 644 11.76 46.73 -9.63
CA ASP A 644 10.32 46.95 -9.54
C ASP A 644 9.54 45.70 -9.99
N GLY A 645 8.56 45.30 -9.19
CA GLY A 645 7.74 44.10 -9.41
C GLY A 645 8.40 42.78 -8.99
N LYS A 646 9.58 42.80 -8.36
CA LYS A 646 10.23 41.58 -7.86
C LYS A 646 9.90 41.27 -6.41
N ASN A 647 9.89 39.99 -6.09
CA ASN A 647 9.81 39.43 -4.75
C ASN A 647 11.20 38.96 -4.30
N PHE A 648 11.47 39.00 -3.00
CA PHE A 648 12.78 38.77 -2.39
C PHE A 648 12.69 37.74 -1.26
N TRP A 649 13.75 36.96 -1.08
CA TRP A 649 14.02 36.09 0.06
C TRP A 649 15.50 36.15 0.42
N ARG A 650 15.83 36.08 1.71
CA ARG A 650 17.19 35.81 2.17
C ARG A 650 17.55 34.36 1.88
N LEU A 651 18.84 34.09 1.70
CA LEU A 651 19.33 32.72 1.59
C LEU A 651 19.44 32.09 2.99
N PRO A 652 19.19 30.77 3.12
CA PRO A 652 19.47 30.05 4.36
C PRO A 652 20.97 30.03 4.69
N GLU A 653 21.33 29.74 5.94
CA GLU A 653 22.74 29.63 6.36
C GLU A 653 23.44 28.43 5.71
N GLU A 654 22.69 27.36 5.47
CA GLU A 654 23.13 26.14 4.80
C GLU A 654 22.97 26.24 3.27
N PHE A 655 23.92 25.65 2.53
CA PHE A 655 23.91 25.68 1.07
C PHE A 655 23.32 24.40 0.49
N GLY A 656 22.38 24.55 -0.43
CA GLY A 656 21.75 23.44 -1.17
C GLY A 656 20.61 23.96 -2.06
N PRO A 657 20.00 23.09 -2.88
CA PRO A 657 18.89 23.47 -3.74
C PRO A 657 17.81 24.24 -2.96
N LEU A 658 17.43 25.39 -3.48
CA LEU A 658 16.50 26.31 -2.81
C LEU A 658 15.11 26.19 -3.42
N SER A 659 14.10 26.36 -2.59
CA SER A 659 12.71 26.57 -3.00
C SER A 659 12.12 27.80 -2.29
N ALA A 660 11.33 28.54 -3.04
CA ALA A 660 10.47 29.60 -2.54
C ALA A 660 9.15 29.58 -3.30
N LYS A 661 8.08 30.11 -2.71
CA LYS A 661 6.76 30.06 -3.35
C LYS A 661 6.10 31.44 -3.46
N LEU A 662 5.32 31.64 -4.51
CA LEU A 662 4.49 32.82 -4.75
C LEU A 662 3.04 32.41 -5.00
N GLN A 663 2.08 33.12 -4.41
CA GLN A 663 0.67 32.90 -4.68
C GLN A 663 0.13 34.01 -5.58
N ALA A 664 -0.56 33.63 -6.66
CA ALA A 664 -1.26 34.59 -7.51
C ALA A 664 -2.75 34.62 -7.18
N ASP A 665 -3.31 35.82 -7.02
CA ASP A 665 -4.76 35.99 -6.91
C ASP A 665 -5.38 36.01 -8.31
N MET A 666 -6.12 34.95 -8.65
CA MET A 666 -6.74 34.77 -9.96
C MET A 666 -8.27 34.65 -9.92
N ARG A 667 -8.90 34.95 -8.78
CA ARG A 667 -10.35 34.84 -8.60
C ARG A 667 -11.19 35.66 -9.58
N GLN A 668 -10.61 36.71 -10.17
CA GLN A 668 -11.26 37.56 -11.17
C GLN A 668 -11.21 37.00 -12.60
N PHE A 669 -10.40 35.97 -12.84
CA PHE A 669 -10.20 35.40 -14.16
C PHE A 669 -11.05 34.15 -14.34
N GLU A 670 -11.63 34.01 -15.53
CA GLU A 670 -12.45 32.85 -15.90
C GLU A 670 -11.63 31.58 -15.95
N THR A 671 -12.30 30.43 -15.88
CA THR A 671 -11.66 29.13 -16.06
C THR A 671 -10.96 29.06 -17.42
N GLY A 672 -9.71 28.59 -17.47
CA GLY A 672 -8.95 28.52 -18.71
C GLY A 672 -7.53 27.97 -18.56
N ILE A 673 -6.85 27.85 -19.70
CA ILE A 673 -5.42 27.57 -19.78
C ILE A 673 -4.70 28.88 -20.13
N TYR A 674 -3.97 29.42 -19.17
CA TYR A 674 -3.17 30.63 -19.32
C TYR A 674 -1.70 30.28 -19.54
N SER A 675 -0.92 31.23 -20.05
CA SER A 675 0.53 31.11 -20.01
C SER A 675 1.09 31.99 -18.90
N PHE A 676 2.27 31.65 -18.41
CA PHE A 676 2.98 32.50 -17.46
C PHE A 676 4.46 32.56 -17.78
N SER A 677 5.13 33.60 -17.32
CA SER A 677 6.58 33.68 -17.31
C SER A 677 7.03 33.99 -15.90
N MET A 678 8.02 33.22 -15.44
CA MET A 678 8.66 33.44 -14.17
C MET A 678 10.15 33.61 -14.40
N THR A 679 10.71 34.67 -13.84
CA THR A 679 12.16 34.87 -13.80
C THR A 679 12.60 34.81 -12.35
N ALA A 680 13.48 33.88 -12.03
CA ALA A 680 14.09 33.80 -10.70
C ALA A 680 15.62 33.80 -10.77
N GLY A 681 16.27 34.22 -9.70
CA GLY A 681 17.73 34.20 -9.58
C GLY A 681 18.25 34.88 -8.32
N ILE A 682 19.55 34.74 -8.07
CA ILE A 682 20.23 35.30 -6.89
C ILE A 682 20.84 36.67 -7.24
N GLN A 683 20.57 37.68 -6.41
CA GLN A 683 21.05 39.05 -6.57
C GLN A 683 21.74 39.54 -5.30
N SER A 684 22.77 40.39 -5.43
CA SER A 684 23.45 40.96 -4.27
C SER A 684 22.67 42.13 -3.65
N ALA A 685 22.57 42.14 -2.32
CA ALA A 685 21.95 43.19 -1.51
C ALA A 685 22.87 44.38 -1.20
N ALA A 686 24.18 44.28 -1.47
CA ALA A 686 25.20 45.26 -1.07
C ALA A 686 25.51 46.30 -2.17
N PRO A 687 25.59 47.61 -1.85
CA PRO A 687 26.11 48.62 -2.76
C PRO A 687 27.65 48.56 -2.82
N GLY A 688 28.23 48.07 -3.93
CA GLY A 688 29.68 48.13 -4.17
C GLY A 688 30.26 46.96 -4.98
N THR A 689 31.55 47.07 -5.35
CA THR A 689 32.32 46.03 -6.05
C THR A 689 32.44 44.76 -5.22
N VAL A 690 31.77 43.70 -5.65
CA VAL A 690 31.84 42.36 -5.07
C VAL A 690 33.04 41.62 -5.67
N ARG A 691 33.80 40.94 -4.81
CA ARG A 691 34.88 40.03 -5.21
C ARG A 691 34.28 38.68 -5.62
N VAL A 692 34.37 38.33 -6.90
CA VAL A 692 33.99 37.02 -7.41
C VAL A 692 35.25 36.20 -7.62
N VAL A 693 35.33 35.02 -7.02
CA VAL A 693 36.38 34.04 -7.34
C VAL A 693 35.73 32.92 -8.14
N VAL A 694 36.08 32.83 -9.41
CA VAL A 694 35.71 31.71 -10.26
C VAL A 694 36.80 30.67 -10.12
N LYS A 695 36.41 29.46 -9.75
CA LYS A 695 37.32 28.33 -9.68
C LYS A 695 37.03 27.47 -10.90
N GLU A 696 37.97 27.48 -11.84
CA GLU A 696 37.87 26.78 -13.12
C GLU A 696 37.98 25.26 -12.91
N SER A 697 37.60 24.47 -13.92
CA SER A 697 37.62 23.01 -13.88
C SER A 697 39.02 22.42 -13.71
N ASP A 698 40.07 23.20 -13.98
CA ASP A 698 41.48 22.83 -13.77
C ASP A 698 41.99 23.19 -12.37
N GLY A 699 41.12 23.68 -11.48
CA GLY A 699 41.47 24.10 -10.12
C GLY A 699 42.08 25.50 -10.02
N SER A 700 42.26 26.21 -11.15
CA SER A 700 42.74 27.59 -11.14
C SER A 700 41.67 28.56 -10.64
N GLU A 701 42.09 29.60 -9.93
CA GLU A 701 41.20 30.63 -9.37
C GLU A 701 41.40 31.96 -10.10
N THR A 702 40.37 32.43 -10.80
CA THR A 702 40.32 33.78 -11.37
C THR A 702 39.51 34.70 -10.46
N THR A 703 40.16 35.75 -9.93
CA THR A 703 39.50 36.78 -9.13
C THR A 703 39.04 37.93 -10.02
N THR A 704 37.74 38.20 -10.07
CA THR A 704 37.15 39.34 -10.79
C THR A 704 36.38 40.23 -9.83
N PHE A 705 36.61 41.54 -9.87
CA PHE A 705 35.83 42.51 -9.10
C PHE A 705 34.69 43.03 -9.98
N LYS A 706 33.43 42.76 -9.61
CA LYS A 706 32.25 43.21 -10.36
C LYS A 706 31.45 44.20 -9.51
N SER A 707 31.17 45.39 -10.05
CA SER A 707 30.35 46.44 -9.40
C SER A 707 28.88 46.02 -9.23
N VAL A 708 28.43 45.03 -10.00
CA VAL A 708 27.14 44.34 -9.86
C VAL A 708 27.40 42.89 -10.20
N VAL A 709 27.28 42.00 -9.21
CA VAL A 709 27.28 40.56 -9.47
C VAL A 709 25.85 40.12 -9.65
N ARG A 710 25.41 40.07 -10.92
CA ARG A 710 24.26 39.24 -11.30
C ARG A 710 24.78 37.81 -11.41
N LEU A 711 24.63 37.02 -10.36
CA LEU A 711 24.70 35.56 -10.49
C LEU A 711 23.34 35.14 -11.06
N SER A 712 23.17 35.39 -12.36
CA SER A 712 21.99 34.92 -13.08
C SER A 712 22.11 33.41 -13.27
N GLY A 713 21.77 32.64 -12.24
CA GLY A 713 21.04 31.40 -12.46
C GLY A 713 19.67 31.81 -12.97
N ARG A 714 19.58 32.14 -14.26
CA ARG A 714 18.31 32.48 -14.87
C ARG A 714 17.59 31.15 -15.03
N VAL A 715 16.64 30.88 -14.15
CA VAL A 715 15.48 30.11 -14.61
C VAL A 715 14.75 31.05 -15.55
N SER A 716 15.23 31.16 -16.79
CA SER A 716 14.33 31.52 -17.85
C SER A 716 13.54 30.26 -18.08
N SER A 717 12.31 30.24 -17.58
CA SER A 717 11.25 29.58 -18.34
C SER A 717 11.49 29.91 -19.81
N PRO A 718 11.46 28.91 -20.72
CA PRO A 718 11.81 29.10 -22.11
C PRO A 718 11.20 30.40 -22.60
N THR A 719 12.04 31.24 -23.22
CA THR A 719 11.72 32.60 -23.68
C THR A 719 10.58 32.67 -24.71
N ASN A 720 9.81 31.59 -24.85
CA ASN A 720 8.76 31.33 -25.82
C ASN A 720 7.37 31.11 -25.18
N GLY A 721 7.15 31.34 -23.87
CA GLY A 721 5.79 31.29 -23.32
C GLY A 721 5.14 29.91 -23.27
N ASP A 722 5.95 28.84 -23.21
CA ASP A 722 5.49 27.44 -23.19
C ASP A 722 4.99 26.96 -21.81
N ASN A 723 5.16 27.76 -20.75
CA ASN A 723 4.64 27.43 -19.43
C ASN A 723 3.12 27.61 -19.37
N LYS A 724 2.39 26.53 -19.08
CA LYS A 724 0.92 26.51 -18.99
C LYS A 724 0.45 26.58 -17.54
N LEU A 725 -0.61 27.34 -17.29
CA LEU A 725 -1.32 27.45 -16.02
C LEU A 725 -2.77 27.04 -16.26
N VAL A 726 -3.17 25.90 -15.70
CA VAL A 726 -4.59 25.54 -15.61
C VAL A 726 -5.19 26.32 -14.45
N HIS A 727 -6.24 27.07 -14.74
CA HIS A 727 -6.95 27.85 -13.74
C HIS A 727 -8.43 27.47 -13.81
N ILE A 728 -8.96 26.95 -12.71
CA ILE A 728 -10.37 26.57 -12.60
C ILE A 728 -11.00 27.45 -11.55
N ASN A 729 -12.02 28.20 -11.97
CA ASN A 729 -12.71 29.16 -11.14
C ASN A 729 -14.19 28.79 -11.08
N SER A 730 -14.64 28.32 -9.92
CA SER A 730 -16.04 27.99 -9.65
C SER A 730 -16.67 28.89 -8.58
N VAL A 731 -16.07 30.06 -8.32
CA VAL A 731 -16.60 31.09 -7.40
C VAL A 731 -18.06 31.45 -7.76
N ASN A 732 -18.40 31.48 -9.05
CA ASN A 732 -19.74 31.81 -9.54
C ASN A 732 -20.55 30.59 -10.00
N SER A 733 -20.24 29.40 -9.50
CA SER A 733 -20.98 28.19 -9.89
C SER A 733 -22.47 28.31 -9.54
N ALA A 734 -23.32 27.79 -10.45
CA ALA A 734 -24.76 27.71 -10.25
C ALA A 734 -25.16 26.83 -9.05
N PHE A 735 -24.25 26.00 -8.56
CA PHE A 735 -24.48 25.11 -7.41
C PHE A 735 -23.99 25.70 -6.08
N GLY A 736 -23.36 26.88 -6.09
CA GLY A 736 -22.68 27.51 -4.95
C GLY A 736 -21.17 27.65 -5.20
N SER A 737 -20.51 28.67 -4.65
CA SER A 737 -19.06 28.84 -4.80
C SER A 737 -18.32 27.55 -4.44
N GLY A 738 -17.47 27.04 -5.34
CA GLY A 738 -16.77 25.77 -5.12
C GLY A 738 -17.53 24.50 -5.52
N TRP A 739 -18.85 24.55 -5.66
CA TRP A 739 -19.70 23.37 -5.87
C TRP A 739 -19.89 23.01 -7.35
N GLY A 740 -19.87 21.72 -7.67
CA GLY A 740 -20.18 21.12 -8.96
C GLY A 740 -21.06 19.88 -8.83
N ILE A 741 -21.41 19.27 -9.97
CA ILE A 741 -22.07 17.96 -10.04
C ILE A 741 -21.13 16.95 -10.68
N ALA A 742 -20.86 15.85 -9.99
CA ALA A 742 -20.06 14.76 -10.51
C ALA A 742 -20.68 14.16 -11.80
N GLY A 743 -19.84 13.97 -12.82
CA GLY A 743 -20.21 13.46 -14.13
C GLY A 743 -20.74 14.53 -15.11
N VAL A 744 -20.88 15.80 -14.68
CA VAL A 744 -21.24 16.90 -15.58
C VAL A 744 -19.97 17.56 -16.10
N GLN A 745 -19.50 17.05 -17.23
CA GLN A 745 -18.26 17.50 -17.85
C GLN A 745 -18.43 18.72 -18.76
N LYS A 746 -17.36 19.51 -18.85
CA LYS A 746 -17.23 20.63 -19.78
C LYS A 746 -15.83 20.67 -20.38
N ILE A 747 -15.74 21.05 -21.65
CA ILE A 747 -14.46 21.36 -22.30
C ILE A 747 -14.25 22.88 -22.35
N VAL A 748 -13.06 23.32 -21.96
CA VAL A 748 -12.60 24.69 -22.10
C VAL A 748 -11.43 24.69 -23.07
N GLU A 749 -11.58 25.40 -24.19
CA GLU A 749 -10.51 25.49 -25.19
C GLU A 749 -9.46 26.52 -24.75
N GLY A 750 -8.20 26.13 -24.77
CA GLY A 750 -7.05 26.98 -24.46
C GLY A 750 -6.57 27.79 -25.66
N TYR A 751 -5.85 28.88 -25.40
CA TYR A 751 -5.36 29.82 -26.42
C TYR A 751 -4.36 29.23 -27.43
N ASN A 752 -3.69 28.14 -27.06
CA ASN A 752 -2.75 27.40 -27.91
C ASN A 752 -3.41 26.22 -28.65
N GLY A 753 -4.74 26.11 -28.60
CA GLY A 753 -5.50 25.01 -29.19
C GLY A 753 -5.56 23.74 -28.34
N ALA A 754 -4.99 23.74 -27.13
CA ALA A 754 -5.21 22.67 -26.15
C ALA A 754 -6.67 22.67 -25.66
N ALA A 755 -7.11 21.56 -25.08
CA ALA A 755 -8.45 21.43 -24.50
C ALA A 755 -8.35 20.99 -23.04
N LEU A 756 -9.00 21.73 -22.15
CA LEU A 756 -9.13 21.41 -20.73
C LEU A 756 -10.50 20.75 -20.51
N LEU A 757 -10.53 19.47 -20.17
CA LEU A 757 -11.72 18.79 -19.69
C LEU A 757 -11.85 19.02 -18.20
N ILE A 758 -13.02 19.43 -17.72
CA ILE A 758 -13.33 19.67 -16.32
C ILE A 758 -14.58 18.88 -15.99
N ASP A 759 -14.54 18.16 -14.88
CA ASP A 759 -15.72 17.52 -14.31
C ASP A 759 -16.11 18.23 -13.01
N GLY A 760 -17.41 18.21 -12.71
CA GLY A 760 -17.96 18.79 -11.50
C GLY A 760 -17.64 17.99 -10.24
N ASP A 761 -16.97 16.83 -10.36
CA ASP A 761 -16.40 16.06 -9.25
C ASP A 761 -15.06 16.62 -8.72
N GLY A 762 -14.52 17.66 -9.34
CA GLY A 762 -13.21 18.20 -8.96
C GLY A 762 -12.05 17.73 -9.85
N SER A 763 -12.27 16.83 -10.81
CA SER A 763 -11.24 16.39 -11.73
C SER A 763 -11.05 17.33 -12.93
N GLU A 764 -9.82 17.36 -13.46
CA GLU A 764 -9.47 18.09 -14.67
C GLU A 764 -8.40 17.36 -15.50
N ARG A 765 -8.40 17.57 -16.83
CA ARG A 765 -7.42 16.96 -17.75
C ARG A 765 -7.09 17.90 -18.89
N VAL A 766 -5.79 18.08 -19.18
CA VAL A 766 -5.34 18.91 -20.32
C VAL A 766 -4.93 18.01 -21.47
N PHE A 767 -5.64 18.15 -22.58
CA PHE A 767 -5.35 17.51 -23.85
C PHE A 767 -4.54 18.47 -24.74
N GLU A 768 -3.35 18.05 -25.17
CA GLU A 768 -2.52 18.88 -26.05
C GLU A 768 -3.09 18.92 -27.47
N ALA A 769 -2.97 20.09 -28.11
CA ALA A 769 -3.46 20.30 -29.46
C ALA A 769 -2.83 19.30 -30.45
N PRO A 770 -3.61 18.72 -31.39
CA PRO A 770 -3.06 17.89 -32.44
C PRO A 770 -2.14 18.69 -33.38
N THR A 771 -1.14 18.03 -33.97
CA THR A 771 -0.25 18.66 -34.95
C THR A 771 -0.97 18.98 -36.26
N GLN A 772 -2.00 18.21 -36.63
CA GLN A 772 -2.85 18.48 -37.79
C GLN A 772 -4.33 18.65 -37.40
N LYS A 773 -5.02 19.55 -38.09
CA LYS A 773 -6.45 19.78 -37.87
C LYS A 773 -7.27 18.51 -38.15
N GLY A 774 -8.07 18.07 -37.18
CA GLY A 774 -8.95 16.91 -37.30
C GLY A 774 -8.35 15.59 -36.78
N GLU A 775 -7.10 15.59 -36.33
CA GLU A 775 -6.52 14.48 -35.56
C GLU A 775 -7.01 14.50 -34.10
N ALA A 776 -6.78 13.39 -33.38
CA ALA A 776 -7.05 13.32 -31.95
C ALA A 776 -6.06 14.20 -31.18
N TYR A 777 -6.54 14.83 -30.13
CA TYR A 777 -5.69 15.53 -29.17
C TYR A 777 -4.82 14.51 -28.45
N LYS A 778 -3.63 14.94 -28.05
CA LYS A 778 -2.75 14.10 -27.24
C LYS A 778 -3.24 14.11 -25.79
N SER A 779 -3.59 12.92 -25.30
CA SER A 779 -3.99 12.72 -23.91
C SER A 779 -2.83 13.01 -22.96
N PRO A 780 -3.09 13.48 -21.72
CA PRO A 780 -2.05 13.52 -20.70
C PRO A 780 -1.49 12.12 -20.39
N PRO A 781 -0.28 12.02 -19.82
CA PRO A 781 0.23 10.76 -19.26
C PRO A 781 -0.79 10.09 -18.34
N GLY A 782 -0.70 8.77 -18.16
CA GLY A 782 -1.62 7.99 -17.31
C GLY A 782 -3.08 7.91 -17.79
N HIS A 783 -3.53 8.82 -18.65
CA HIS A 783 -4.89 8.89 -19.15
C HIS A 783 -4.98 8.31 -20.56
N PHE A 784 -5.55 7.11 -20.68
CA PHE A 784 -5.67 6.39 -21.95
C PHE A 784 -6.93 6.76 -22.75
N SER A 785 -7.32 8.03 -22.68
CA SER A 785 -8.51 8.56 -23.35
C SER A 785 -8.17 9.24 -24.69
N THR A 786 -9.09 9.18 -25.64
CA THR A 786 -8.93 9.84 -26.95
C THR A 786 -9.93 10.97 -27.07
N LEU A 787 -9.47 12.22 -27.03
CA LEU A 787 -10.29 13.40 -27.31
C LEU A 787 -10.14 13.80 -28.78
N LYS A 788 -11.25 14.09 -29.46
CA LYS A 788 -11.26 14.55 -30.85
C LYS A 788 -12.29 15.65 -31.07
N LYS A 789 -11.88 16.73 -31.73
CA LYS A 789 -12.79 17.75 -32.27
C LYS A 789 -13.28 17.34 -33.66
N LEU A 790 -14.58 17.28 -33.84
CA LEU A 790 -15.27 16.90 -35.07
C LEU A 790 -15.39 18.11 -36.03
N GLU A 791 -15.67 17.85 -37.31
CA GLU A 791 -15.75 18.88 -38.37
C GLU A 791 -16.85 19.93 -38.12
N ASN A 792 -17.93 19.54 -37.45
CA ASN A 792 -19.02 20.41 -37.03
C ASN A 792 -18.68 21.25 -35.78
N GLY A 793 -17.46 21.15 -35.24
CA GLY A 793 -16.97 21.92 -34.10
C GLY A 793 -17.21 21.28 -32.73
N THR A 794 -17.92 20.16 -32.65
CA THR A 794 -18.20 19.46 -31.38
C THR A 794 -17.07 18.53 -30.97
N PHE A 795 -17.01 18.11 -29.71
CA PHE A 795 -15.99 17.17 -29.23
C PHE A 795 -16.56 15.79 -28.93
N HIS A 796 -15.77 14.75 -29.20
CA HIS A 796 -15.96 13.39 -28.70
C HIS A 796 -14.75 12.99 -27.84
N LEU A 797 -15.00 12.54 -26.61
CA LEU A 797 -14.03 11.88 -25.76
C LEU A 797 -14.37 10.39 -25.69
N ILE A 798 -13.38 9.53 -25.88
CA ILE A 798 -13.50 8.08 -25.72
C ILE A 798 -12.57 7.68 -24.57
N ASP A 799 -13.12 7.15 -23.48
CA ASP A 799 -12.30 6.67 -22.35
C ASP A 799 -11.71 5.27 -22.61
N LYS A 800 -10.89 4.77 -21.68
CA LYS A 800 -10.27 3.45 -21.74
C LYS A 800 -11.30 2.31 -21.85
N GLN A 801 -12.49 2.53 -21.31
CA GLN A 801 -13.62 1.60 -21.29
C GLN A 801 -14.48 1.66 -22.56
N ARG A 802 -14.09 2.49 -23.54
CA ARG A 802 -14.82 2.80 -24.78
C ARG A 802 -16.17 3.47 -24.55
N THR A 803 -16.37 4.13 -23.42
CA THR A 803 -17.49 5.05 -23.22
C THR A 803 -17.27 6.28 -24.08
N VAL A 804 -18.30 6.70 -24.80
CA VAL A 804 -18.25 7.88 -25.67
C VAL A 804 -18.99 9.03 -25.00
N TYR A 805 -18.26 10.10 -24.72
CA TYR A 805 -18.80 11.37 -24.25
C TYR A 805 -18.85 12.34 -25.43
N SER A 806 -20.04 12.86 -25.73
CA SER A 806 -20.26 13.83 -26.79
C SER A 806 -20.60 15.19 -26.20
N PHE A 807 -19.95 16.23 -26.71
CA PHE A 807 -20.13 17.61 -26.28
C PHE A 807 -20.82 18.44 -27.39
N ASP A 808 -21.53 19.50 -27.05
CA ASP A 808 -22.13 20.42 -28.02
C ASP A 808 -21.12 21.48 -28.51
N GLY A 809 -21.61 22.43 -29.33
CA GLY A 809 -20.79 23.54 -29.85
C GLY A 809 -20.46 24.63 -28.82
N GLU A 810 -21.05 24.56 -27.63
CA GLU A 810 -20.72 25.39 -26.46
C GLU A 810 -19.82 24.61 -25.48
N ASN A 811 -19.35 23.43 -25.90
CA ASN A 811 -18.47 22.53 -25.17
C ASN A 811 -19.08 21.93 -23.89
N ASN A 812 -20.41 21.88 -23.78
CA ASN A 812 -21.12 21.22 -22.69
C ASN A 812 -21.34 19.73 -23.03
N LEU A 813 -21.20 18.84 -22.04
CA LEU A 813 -21.52 17.42 -22.21
C LEU A 813 -23.00 17.24 -22.54
N ILE A 814 -23.36 16.59 -23.65
CA ILE A 814 -24.76 16.36 -24.05
C ILE A 814 -25.15 14.88 -24.08
N SER A 815 -24.18 13.96 -24.20
CA SER A 815 -24.46 12.52 -24.27
C SER A 815 -23.29 11.70 -23.73
N VAL A 816 -23.60 10.66 -22.97
CA VAL A 816 -22.67 9.61 -22.54
C VAL A 816 -23.23 8.28 -23.01
N VAL A 817 -22.48 7.57 -23.84
CA VAL A 817 -22.86 6.25 -24.37
C VAL A 817 -21.88 5.22 -23.85
N ASP A 818 -22.35 4.30 -23.01
CA ASP A 818 -21.52 3.21 -22.49
C ASP A 818 -21.22 2.16 -23.56
N ARG A 819 -20.35 1.19 -23.23
CA ARG A 819 -19.96 0.09 -24.14
C ARG A 819 -21.13 -0.81 -24.58
N ASN A 820 -22.23 -0.80 -23.84
CA ASN A 820 -23.44 -1.58 -24.13
C ASN A 820 -24.44 -0.80 -24.98
N GLY A 821 -24.14 0.46 -25.31
CA GLY A 821 -25.02 1.36 -26.05
C GLY A 821 -26.06 2.08 -25.19
N ASN A 822 -26.01 1.94 -23.86
CA ASN A 822 -26.91 2.69 -22.98
C ASN A 822 -26.53 4.17 -23.02
N THR A 823 -27.52 5.03 -23.21
CA THR A 823 -27.30 6.46 -23.46
C THR A 823 -27.89 7.30 -22.34
N THR A 824 -27.04 8.08 -21.66
CA THR A 824 -27.46 9.17 -20.77
C THR A 824 -27.35 10.50 -21.51
N ARG A 825 -28.38 11.34 -21.45
CA ARG A 825 -28.42 12.65 -22.12
C ARG A 825 -28.50 13.80 -21.13
N HIS A 826 -27.82 14.88 -21.45
CA HIS A 826 -27.85 16.13 -20.69
C HIS A 826 -28.49 17.20 -21.57
N LEU A 827 -29.54 17.86 -21.06
CA LEU A 827 -30.27 18.89 -21.79
C LEU A 827 -30.02 20.26 -21.17
N TYR A 828 -29.71 21.22 -22.03
CA TYR A 828 -29.45 22.59 -21.65
C TYR A 828 -30.51 23.54 -22.23
N ALA A 829 -30.87 24.57 -21.47
CA ALA A 829 -31.67 25.70 -21.92
C ALA A 829 -30.98 26.99 -21.50
N ASP A 830 -30.80 27.93 -22.43
CA ASP A 830 -30.04 29.17 -22.22
C ASP A 830 -28.65 28.94 -21.56
N GLY A 831 -27.95 27.89 -22.00
CA GLY A 831 -26.63 27.50 -21.48
C GLY A 831 -26.62 26.86 -20.09
N ARG A 832 -27.80 26.54 -19.51
CA ARG A 832 -27.94 25.95 -18.17
C ARG A 832 -28.48 24.52 -18.23
N LEU A 833 -27.90 23.61 -17.45
CA LEU A 833 -28.36 22.22 -17.36
C LEU A 833 -29.76 22.18 -16.76
N VAL A 834 -30.76 21.76 -17.54
CA VAL A 834 -32.16 21.67 -17.08
C VAL A 834 -32.62 20.24 -16.87
N LYS A 835 -32.04 19.24 -17.55
CA LYS A 835 -32.36 17.83 -17.34
C LYS A 835 -31.16 16.90 -17.54
N ILE A 836 -31.15 15.81 -16.78
CA ILE A 836 -30.39 14.60 -17.07
C ILE A 836 -31.40 13.48 -17.34
N ILE A 837 -31.30 12.84 -18.49
CA ILE A 837 -32.18 11.75 -18.92
C ILE A 837 -31.34 10.47 -18.99
N ASP A 838 -31.71 9.48 -18.21
CA ASP A 838 -30.98 8.21 -18.15
C ASP A 838 -31.34 7.26 -19.32
N PRO A 839 -30.70 6.09 -19.40
CA PRO A 839 -30.99 5.11 -20.47
C PRO A 839 -32.43 4.58 -20.47
N ALA A 840 -33.12 4.57 -19.34
CA ALA A 840 -34.52 4.17 -19.21
C ALA A 840 -35.52 5.31 -19.52
N GLN A 841 -35.03 6.48 -19.96
CA GLN A 841 -35.81 7.71 -20.19
C GLN A 841 -36.39 8.32 -18.91
N LEU A 842 -35.82 7.99 -17.75
CA LEU A 842 -36.14 8.65 -16.48
C LEU A 842 -35.40 9.99 -16.40
N GLU A 843 -36.09 11.03 -15.93
CA GLU A 843 -35.60 12.41 -15.97
C GLU A 843 -35.31 12.95 -14.56
N THR A 844 -34.10 13.46 -14.35
CA THR A 844 -33.78 14.36 -13.24
C THR A 844 -33.83 15.80 -13.75
N THR A 845 -34.59 16.68 -13.10
CA THR A 845 -34.82 18.08 -13.54
C THR A 845 -34.19 19.08 -12.58
N PHE A 846 -33.63 20.16 -13.13
CA PHE A 846 -33.00 21.26 -12.40
C PHE A 846 -33.80 22.54 -12.59
N THR A 847 -34.08 23.25 -11.51
CA THR A 847 -34.76 24.55 -11.53
C THR A 847 -33.88 25.63 -10.94
N TYR A 848 -34.00 26.85 -11.43
CA TYR A 848 -33.13 27.97 -11.07
C TYR A 848 -33.91 29.11 -10.42
N ASN A 849 -33.26 29.82 -9.49
CA ASN A 849 -33.75 31.07 -8.92
C ASN A 849 -33.40 32.28 -9.82
N ASP A 850 -33.86 33.47 -9.42
CA ASP A 850 -33.64 34.73 -10.16
C ASP A 850 -32.16 35.13 -10.26
N GLU A 851 -31.31 34.62 -9.37
CA GLU A 851 -29.86 34.83 -9.36
C GLU A 851 -29.11 33.84 -10.26
N GLY A 852 -29.82 32.93 -10.92
CA GLY A 852 -29.24 31.93 -11.82
C GLY A 852 -28.60 30.74 -11.13
N ARG A 853 -28.94 30.48 -9.87
CA ARG A 853 -28.48 29.32 -9.07
C ARG A 853 -29.54 28.25 -9.01
N VAL A 854 -29.13 26.98 -8.90
CA VAL A 854 -30.07 25.85 -8.83
C VAL A 854 -30.82 25.89 -7.51
N SER A 855 -32.14 26.09 -7.54
CA SER A 855 -32.98 26.12 -6.33
C SER A 855 -33.58 24.76 -5.97
N GLN A 856 -33.83 23.90 -6.97
CA GLN A 856 -34.40 22.57 -6.74
C GLN A 856 -33.86 21.56 -7.75
N ILE A 857 -33.66 20.34 -7.26
CA ILE A 857 -33.34 19.15 -8.05
C ILE A 857 -34.47 18.16 -7.81
N ILE A 858 -35.15 17.76 -8.89
CA ILE A 858 -36.31 16.87 -8.85
C ILE A 858 -35.91 15.56 -9.52
N ASP A 859 -35.96 14.46 -8.79
CA ASP A 859 -35.62 13.15 -9.32
C ASP A 859 -36.78 12.52 -10.13
N PRO A 860 -36.57 11.38 -10.79
CA PRO A 860 -37.63 10.73 -11.58
C PRO A 860 -38.85 10.28 -10.79
N ALA A 861 -38.75 10.12 -9.46
CA ALA A 861 -39.85 9.79 -8.58
C ALA A 861 -40.64 11.03 -8.13
N GLY A 862 -40.26 12.23 -8.59
CA GLY A 862 -40.86 13.51 -8.20
C GLY A 862 -40.43 13.99 -6.82
N ARG A 863 -39.43 13.34 -6.19
CA ARG A 863 -38.88 13.79 -4.92
C ARG A 863 -38.02 15.02 -5.17
N THR A 864 -38.15 16.03 -4.31
CA THR A 864 -37.52 17.34 -4.51
C THR A 864 -36.48 17.60 -3.43
N THR A 865 -35.21 17.75 -3.82
CA THR A 865 -34.15 18.34 -2.99
C THR A 865 -34.09 19.84 -3.25
N ARG A 866 -33.97 20.66 -2.19
CA ARG A 866 -33.85 22.11 -2.29
C ARG A 866 -32.46 22.58 -1.86
N LEU A 867 -31.91 23.53 -2.61
CA LEU A 867 -30.63 24.18 -2.32
C LEU A 867 -30.87 25.63 -1.91
N ILE A 868 -30.23 26.06 -0.82
CA ILE A 868 -30.39 27.40 -0.25
C ILE A 868 -29.02 28.04 -0.12
N TYR A 869 -28.92 29.29 -0.57
CA TYR A 869 -27.67 30.04 -0.66
C TYR A 869 -27.61 31.18 0.37
N ASP A 870 -26.39 31.51 0.80
CA ASP A 870 -26.15 32.74 1.55
C ASP A 870 -26.01 33.97 0.63
N ALA A 871 -25.87 35.15 1.23
CA ALA A 871 -25.71 36.40 0.47
C ALA A 871 -24.37 36.53 -0.26
N GLY A 872 -23.38 35.71 0.09
CA GLY A 872 -22.09 35.61 -0.60
C GLY A 872 -22.13 34.65 -1.78
N GLY A 873 -23.24 33.92 -1.96
CA GLY A 873 -23.35 32.93 -3.02
C GLY A 873 -22.77 31.55 -2.67
N ASN A 874 -22.58 31.23 -1.39
CA ASN A 874 -22.20 29.89 -0.98
C ASN A 874 -23.44 29.02 -0.77
N LEU A 875 -23.33 27.71 -1.01
CA LEU A 875 -24.40 26.77 -0.70
C LEU A 875 -24.48 26.60 0.82
N ALA A 876 -25.43 27.27 1.46
CA ALA A 876 -25.58 27.30 2.91
C ALA A 876 -26.35 26.09 3.45
N GLN A 877 -27.27 25.52 2.67
CA GLN A 877 -28.09 24.40 3.11
C GLN A 877 -28.58 23.53 1.94
N VAL A 878 -28.54 22.22 2.14
CA VAL A 878 -29.25 21.23 1.34
C VAL A 878 -30.41 20.69 2.18
N LEU A 879 -31.62 20.70 1.63
CA LEU A 879 -32.83 20.14 2.24
C LEU A 879 -33.32 18.97 1.39
N ASP A 880 -33.23 17.76 1.95
CA ASP A 880 -33.66 16.54 1.30
C ASP A 880 -35.20 16.39 1.27
N PRO A 881 -35.74 15.49 0.42
CA PRO A 881 -37.18 15.29 0.30
C PRO A 881 -37.88 14.87 1.60
N ASP A 882 -37.15 14.24 2.53
CA ASP A 882 -37.64 13.85 3.85
C ASP A 882 -37.58 14.98 4.89
N SER A 883 -37.23 16.20 4.45
CA SER A 883 -37.01 17.40 5.27
C SER A 883 -35.78 17.32 6.19
N SER A 884 -34.96 16.27 6.09
CA SER A 884 -33.63 16.29 6.70
C SER A 884 -32.76 17.33 5.99
N LYS A 885 -31.80 17.90 6.72
CA LYS A 885 -30.98 19.00 6.22
C LYS A 885 -29.52 18.79 6.56
N ARG A 886 -28.65 19.30 5.68
CA ARG A 886 -27.24 19.56 5.94
C ARG A 886 -26.98 21.05 5.77
N THR A 887 -26.16 21.64 6.62
CA THR A 887 -25.81 23.07 6.54
C THR A 887 -24.30 23.26 6.48
N PHE A 888 -23.88 24.32 5.79
CA PHE A 888 -22.49 24.65 5.57
C PHE A 888 -22.25 26.11 5.92
N GLU A 889 -21.12 26.39 6.58
CA GLU A 889 -20.67 27.73 6.94
C GLU A 889 -19.39 28.06 6.16
N TYR A 890 -19.23 29.33 5.77
CA TYR A 890 -18.11 29.77 4.96
C TYR A 890 -17.49 31.05 5.51
N ASP A 891 -16.20 31.22 5.23
CA ASP A 891 -15.52 32.51 5.41
C ASP A 891 -15.82 33.48 4.25
N ARG A 892 -15.22 34.68 4.29
CA ARG A 892 -15.42 35.71 3.26
C ARG A 892 -14.78 35.38 1.91
N SER A 893 -13.88 34.41 1.88
CA SER A 893 -13.18 33.94 0.67
C SER A 893 -13.83 32.67 0.11
N HIS A 894 -15.03 32.30 0.60
CA HIS A 894 -15.79 31.12 0.17
C HIS A 894 -15.19 29.78 0.64
N HIS A 895 -14.29 29.77 1.63
CA HIS A 895 -13.82 28.51 2.22
C HIS A 895 -14.84 27.95 3.20
N MET A 896 -15.22 26.68 3.05
CA MET A 896 -16.10 25.99 3.98
C MET A 896 -15.40 25.81 5.35
N THR A 897 -15.84 26.57 6.35
CA THR A 897 -15.29 26.54 7.71
C THR A 897 -16.00 25.55 8.62
N ALA A 898 -17.25 25.19 8.30
CA ALA A 898 -17.95 24.15 9.04
C ALA A 898 -19.03 23.43 8.22
N GLU A 899 -19.28 22.18 8.58
CA GLU A 899 -20.37 21.35 8.07
C GLU A 899 -21.16 20.80 9.25
N VAL A 900 -22.49 20.83 9.17
CA VAL A 900 -23.38 20.20 10.14
C VAL A 900 -24.28 19.21 9.42
N ASP A 901 -24.14 17.94 9.77
CA ASP A 901 -24.89 16.85 9.14
C ASP A 901 -26.35 16.78 9.62
N LYS A 902 -27.11 15.85 9.04
CA LYS A 902 -28.52 15.60 9.39
C LYS A 902 -28.77 15.18 10.84
N ASN A 903 -27.73 14.75 11.55
CA ASN A 903 -27.78 14.36 12.96
C ASN A 903 -27.30 15.48 13.89
N ASN A 904 -27.11 16.71 13.38
CA ASN A 904 -26.54 17.85 14.08
C ASN A 904 -25.11 17.63 14.60
N ARG A 905 -24.35 16.72 14.00
CA ARG A 905 -22.90 16.59 14.28
C ARG A 905 -22.14 17.61 13.43
N ARG A 906 -21.17 18.27 14.04
CA ARG A 906 -20.44 19.39 13.44
C ARG A 906 -18.99 19.04 13.20
N GLU A 907 -18.50 19.46 12.05
CA GLU A 907 -17.12 19.39 11.62
C GLU A 907 -16.65 20.80 11.27
N GLU A 908 -15.39 21.11 11.59
CA GLU A 908 -14.79 22.43 11.39
C GLU A 908 -13.45 22.34 10.70
N ALA A 909 -13.14 23.30 9.84
CA ALA A 909 -11.86 23.44 9.17
C ALA A 909 -11.27 24.84 9.39
N THR A 910 -9.97 24.91 9.59
CA THR A 910 -9.20 26.16 9.67
C THR A 910 -8.29 26.29 8.46
N TYR A 911 -8.23 27.49 7.90
CA TYR A 911 -7.44 27.79 6.70
C TYR A 911 -6.35 28.81 7.01
N ASP A 912 -5.20 28.67 6.34
CA ASP A 912 -4.16 29.67 6.36
C ASP A 912 -4.48 30.86 5.43
N PHE A 913 -3.50 31.77 5.29
CA PHE A 913 -3.66 32.94 4.43
C PHE A 913 -3.72 32.61 2.94
N ALA A 914 -3.17 31.46 2.54
CA ALA A 914 -3.19 30.98 1.17
C ALA A 914 -4.51 30.26 0.85
N GLY A 915 -5.42 30.11 1.82
CA GLY A 915 -6.69 29.42 1.63
C GLY A 915 -6.51 27.90 1.62
N ARG A 916 -5.48 27.39 2.30
CA ARG A 916 -5.25 25.95 2.45
C ARG A 916 -5.56 25.51 3.86
N VAL A 917 -6.17 24.34 4.01
CA VAL A 917 -6.53 23.84 5.34
C VAL A 917 -5.28 23.50 6.14
N THR A 918 -5.25 23.97 7.39
CA THR A 918 -4.16 23.71 8.34
C THR A 918 -4.57 22.75 9.45
N SER A 919 -5.86 22.76 9.80
CA SER A 919 -6.41 21.78 10.71
C SER A 919 -7.90 21.58 10.49
N ALA A 920 -8.42 20.44 10.91
CA ALA A 920 -9.84 20.18 10.96
C ALA A 920 -10.22 19.44 12.24
N THR A 921 -11.41 19.73 12.80
CA THR A 921 -12.03 18.94 13.86
C THR A 921 -13.18 18.17 13.25
N ARG A 922 -13.08 16.84 13.25
CA ARG A 922 -14.06 15.95 12.63
C ARG A 922 -15.30 15.77 13.52
N LYS A 923 -16.36 15.18 12.96
CA LYS A 923 -17.65 14.94 13.64
C LYS A 923 -17.55 14.04 14.88
N ASP A 924 -16.49 13.25 15.00
CA ASP A 924 -16.20 12.37 16.13
C ASP A 924 -15.34 13.05 17.22
N GLY A 925 -14.90 14.29 17.00
CA GLY A 925 -14.04 15.06 17.90
C GLY A 925 -12.53 14.91 17.65
N SER A 926 -12.11 14.05 16.71
CA SER A 926 -10.70 13.94 16.31
C SER A 926 -10.20 15.20 15.60
N THR A 927 -8.89 15.42 15.61
CA THR A 927 -8.27 16.60 14.99
C THR A 927 -7.20 16.22 13.98
N LEU A 928 -7.35 16.69 12.75
CA LEU A 928 -6.36 16.57 11.69
C LEU A 928 -5.48 17.83 11.67
N GLU A 929 -4.15 17.67 11.49
CA GLU A 929 -3.23 18.77 11.21
C GLU A 929 -2.57 18.58 9.85
N VAL A 930 -2.82 19.48 8.90
CA VAL A 930 -2.22 19.40 7.57
C VAL A 930 -1.20 20.50 7.41
N LYS A 931 -0.04 20.16 6.85
CA LYS A 931 0.96 21.12 6.38
C LYS A 931 1.11 20.96 4.87
N PRO A 932 0.17 21.53 4.08
CA PRO A 932 0.16 21.34 2.64
C PRO A 932 1.53 21.65 2.04
N ILE A 933 2.06 20.76 1.21
CA ILE A 933 3.36 20.94 0.55
C ILE A 933 3.37 22.26 -0.25
N GLN A 934 2.23 22.64 -0.83
CA GLN A 934 2.08 23.91 -1.54
C GLN A 934 2.31 25.16 -0.66
N THR A 935 2.16 25.08 0.66
CA THR A 935 2.30 26.26 1.54
C THR A 935 3.64 26.32 2.28
N GLN A 936 4.44 25.26 2.22
CA GLN A 936 5.78 25.26 2.81
C GLN A 936 6.73 26.17 2.04
N GLY A 937 7.32 27.16 2.70
CA GLY A 937 8.13 28.19 2.04
C GLY A 937 7.31 29.28 1.33
N LEU A 938 5.97 29.27 1.48
CA LEU A 938 5.10 30.34 1.03
C LEU A 938 4.98 31.43 2.11
N TYR A 939 5.21 32.67 1.72
CA TYR A 939 5.09 33.83 2.59
C TYR A 939 3.99 34.76 2.11
N ARG A 940 3.46 35.58 3.03
CA ARG A 940 2.51 36.64 2.66
C ARG A 940 3.17 37.63 1.70
N PRO A 941 2.44 38.20 0.73
CA PRO A 941 3.01 39.10 -0.28
C PRO A 941 3.81 40.28 0.32
N GLU A 942 3.39 40.82 1.46
CA GLU A 942 4.08 41.95 2.10
C GLU A 942 5.46 41.57 2.65
N ALA A 943 5.65 40.31 3.01
CA ALA A 943 6.94 39.81 3.48
C ALA A 943 7.94 39.71 2.32
N THR A 944 7.51 39.33 1.13
CA THR A 944 8.40 39.12 -0.03
C THR A 944 8.55 40.37 -0.91
N ALA A 945 7.63 41.34 -0.80
CA ALA A 945 7.69 42.60 -1.56
C ALA A 945 8.73 43.61 -1.01
N ALA A 946 9.36 43.36 0.14
CA ALA A 946 10.36 44.26 0.72
C ALA A 946 11.79 43.90 0.30
N ARG A 947 12.62 44.92 -0.01
CA ARG A 947 14.04 44.75 -0.36
C ARG A 947 14.83 43.96 0.69
N TYR A 948 14.67 44.33 1.96
CA TYR A 948 15.31 43.67 3.10
C TYR A 948 14.27 42.86 3.85
N THR A 949 13.81 41.81 3.17
CA THR A 949 12.83 40.89 3.71
C THR A 949 13.38 40.09 4.89
N GLN A 950 12.49 39.67 5.79
CA GLN A 950 12.75 38.65 6.80
C GLN A 950 12.46 37.23 6.30
N ALA A 951 11.82 37.08 5.12
CA ALA A 951 11.53 35.79 4.51
C ALA A 951 12.84 35.12 4.09
N ILE A 952 12.97 33.82 4.39
CA ILE A 952 14.16 33.01 4.08
C ILE A 952 13.69 31.93 3.09
N ALA A 953 14.43 31.72 2.01
CA ALA A 953 14.17 30.62 1.09
C ALA A 953 14.39 29.28 1.80
N SER A 954 13.54 28.30 1.53
CA SER A 954 13.65 26.97 2.12
C SER A 954 14.66 26.13 1.36
N LEU A 955 15.42 25.28 2.06
CA LEU A 955 16.14 24.20 1.37
C LEU A 955 15.11 23.17 0.88
N GLN A 956 15.26 22.68 -0.35
CA GLN A 956 14.36 21.65 -0.87
C GLN A 956 14.38 20.39 -0.02
N SER A 957 15.52 20.03 0.58
CA SER A 957 15.65 18.92 1.53
C SER A 957 14.90 19.14 2.85
N GLN A 958 14.51 20.38 3.17
CA GLN A 958 13.76 20.73 4.37
C GLN A 958 12.26 20.93 4.11
N LEU A 959 11.82 20.87 2.84
CA LEU A 959 10.41 20.84 2.51
C LEU A 959 9.89 19.43 2.84
N GLY A 960 9.08 19.34 3.90
CA GLY A 960 8.55 18.08 4.37
C GLY A 960 7.46 17.59 3.43
N ASN A 961 7.68 16.44 2.82
CA ASN A 961 6.65 15.79 2.01
C ASN A 961 5.70 14.96 2.89
N THR A 962 5.45 15.36 4.13
CA THR A 962 4.72 14.55 5.12
C THR A 962 3.46 15.21 5.66
N SER A 963 2.36 14.43 5.75
CA SER A 963 1.11 14.84 6.41
C SER A 963 0.95 14.17 7.77
N ARG A 964 0.23 14.78 8.73
CA ARG A 964 0.04 14.24 10.10
C ARG A 964 -1.44 14.15 10.48
N TYR A 965 -1.92 12.96 10.80
CA TYR A 965 -3.28 12.72 11.29
C TYR A 965 -3.25 12.31 12.76
N VAL A 966 -4.15 12.88 13.58
CA VAL A 966 -4.35 12.48 14.98
C VAL A 966 -5.78 12.00 15.14
N ASP A 967 -5.96 10.73 15.48
CA ASP A 967 -7.30 10.17 15.70
C ASP A 967 -7.90 10.63 17.04
N GLY A 968 -9.17 10.27 17.29
CA GLY A 968 -9.88 10.62 18.53
C GLY A 968 -9.28 10.02 19.81
N ASN A 969 -8.34 9.08 19.69
CA ASN A 969 -7.62 8.44 20.80
C ASN A 969 -6.21 9.04 21.01
N GLY A 970 -5.77 9.92 20.11
CA GLY A 970 -4.47 10.59 20.16
C GLY A 970 -3.35 9.92 19.34
N ASN A 971 -3.65 8.85 18.60
CA ASN A 971 -2.65 8.15 17.80
C ASN A 971 -2.25 8.97 16.57
N VAL A 972 -0.96 8.97 16.22
CA VAL A 972 -0.43 9.78 15.11
C VAL A 972 -0.09 8.91 13.90
N LYS A 973 -0.73 9.18 12.75
CA LYS A 973 -0.32 8.64 11.44
C LYS A 973 0.41 9.73 10.64
N THR A 974 1.54 9.39 10.03
CA THR A 974 2.32 10.26 9.14
C THR A 974 2.41 9.65 7.74
N SER A 975 2.05 10.39 6.70
CA SER A 975 2.17 9.89 5.30
C SER A 975 3.21 10.68 4.54
N LEU A 976 4.18 10.00 3.92
CA LEU A 976 5.11 10.57 2.96
C LEU A 976 4.45 10.60 1.57
N LEU A 977 4.56 11.74 0.91
CA LEU A 977 3.94 12.01 -0.39
C LEU A 977 5.02 12.23 -1.46
N ASP A 978 4.69 11.92 -2.70
CA ASP A 978 5.49 12.32 -3.85
C ASP A 978 5.17 13.76 -4.29
N GLN A 979 5.84 14.20 -5.36
CA GLN A 979 5.67 15.56 -5.89
C GLN A 979 4.29 15.80 -6.52
N ALA A 980 3.54 14.74 -6.83
CA ALA A 980 2.15 14.78 -7.28
C ALA A 980 1.15 14.68 -6.11
N GLY A 981 1.64 14.61 -4.86
CA GLY A 981 0.83 14.51 -3.66
C GLY A 981 0.38 13.12 -3.31
N GLN A 982 0.80 12.10 -4.06
CA GLN A 982 0.36 10.73 -3.85
C GLN A 982 1.15 10.09 -2.72
N ILE A 983 0.48 9.22 -1.97
CA ILE A 983 1.14 8.49 -0.89
C ILE A 983 2.24 7.59 -1.47
N ILE A 984 3.46 7.83 -0.99
CA ILE A 984 4.61 6.93 -1.12
C ILE A 984 4.56 5.90 0.00
N SER A 985 4.38 6.34 1.25
CA SER A 985 4.28 5.47 2.42
C SER A 985 3.49 6.14 3.55
N THR A 986 2.96 5.33 4.46
CA THR A 986 2.34 5.78 5.71
C THR A 986 3.00 5.03 6.87
N THR A 987 3.29 5.77 7.94
CA THR A 987 3.89 5.29 9.18
C THR A 987 3.08 5.77 10.38
N ASP A 988 3.12 5.03 11.48
CA ASP A 988 2.62 5.47 12.78
C ASP A 988 3.69 5.26 13.86
N GLU A 989 3.28 5.29 15.13
CA GLU A 989 4.17 5.05 16.28
C GLU A 989 4.67 3.59 16.36
N GLU A 990 4.01 2.65 15.67
CA GLU A 990 4.34 1.22 15.65
C GLU A 990 5.21 0.81 14.44
N GLY A 991 5.27 1.66 13.41
CA GLY A 991 6.18 1.52 12.27
C GLY A 991 5.51 1.82 10.93
N GLN A 992 5.92 1.11 9.89
CA GLN A 992 5.39 1.31 8.56
C GLN A 992 4.04 0.60 8.39
N LEU A 993 2.97 1.38 8.14
CA LEU A 993 1.60 0.91 7.97
C LEU A 993 1.27 0.50 6.53
N SER A 994 1.89 1.13 5.54
CA SER A 994 1.61 0.87 4.12
C SER A 994 2.86 0.46 3.37
N ASN A 995 2.69 -0.24 2.24
CA ASN A 995 3.79 -0.49 1.31
C ASN A 995 4.42 0.83 0.85
N ILE A 996 5.73 0.83 0.60
CA ILE A 996 6.42 1.88 -0.16
C ILE A 996 6.03 1.73 -1.62
N ILE A 997 5.45 2.77 -2.22
CA ILE A 997 4.97 2.76 -3.60
C ILE A 997 5.93 3.55 -4.49
N LYS A 998 6.32 2.97 -5.62
CA LYS A 998 7.04 3.65 -6.71
C LYS A 998 6.22 3.61 -7.98
N ARG A 999 6.15 4.75 -8.67
CA ARG A 999 5.41 4.94 -9.92
C ARG A 999 6.33 5.35 -11.08
N ASN A 1000 5.88 5.16 -12.32
CA ASN A 1000 6.56 5.63 -13.52
C ASN A 1000 6.09 7.03 -13.95
N GLU A 1001 6.61 7.55 -15.06
CA GLU A 1001 6.21 8.85 -15.64
C GLU A 1001 4.77 8.87 -16.20
N SER A 1002 4.13 7.71 -16.33
CA SER A 1002 2.70 7.58 -16.65
C SER A 1002 1.84 7.32 -15.41
N ASN A 1003 2.42 7.57 -14.22
CA ASN A 1003 1.80 7.43 -12.92
C ASN A 1003 1.34 6.02 -12.51
N GLU A 1004 1.82 5.00 -13.20
CA GLU A 1004 1.47 3.63 -12.92
C GLU A 1004 2.37 3.07 -11.83
N ILE A 1005 1.81 2.33 -10.87
CA ILE A 1005 2.58 1.67 -9.81
C ILE A 1005 3.48 0.62 -10.43
N ILE A 1006 4.79 0.84 -10.46
CA ILE A 1006 5.78 -0.09 -11.01
C ILE A 1006 6.46 -0.95 -9.95
N LYS A 1007 6.40 -0.53 -8.68
CA LYS A 1007 6.94 -1.30 -7.56
C LYS A 1007 6.20 -0.98 -6.27
N THR A 1008 5.89 -2.00 -5.49
CA THR A 1008 5.49 -1.88 -4.08
C THR A 1008 6.47 -2.65 -3.21
N THR A 1009 6.87 -2.08 -2.08
CA THR A 1009 7.70 -2.76 -1.07
C THR A 1009 6.92 -2.84 0.22
N ASP A 1010 6.70 -4.03 0.78
CA ASP A 1010 5.98 -4.16 2.05
C ASP A 1010 6.86 -3.82 3.27
N ALA A 1011 6.25 -3.85 4.47
CA ALA A 1011 6.95 -3.57 5.73
C ALA A 1011 8.08 -4.58 6.05
N ASN A 1012 8.11 -5.74 5.39
CA ASN A 1012 9.15 -6.76 5.53
C ASN A 1012 10.25 -6.63 4.45
N GLY A 1013 10.13 -5.67 3.54
CA GLY A 1013 11.08 -5.44 2.45
C GLY A 1013 10.82 -6.26 1.18
N PHE A 1014 9.76 -7.05 1.12
CA PHE A 1014 9.41 -7.81 -0.10
C PHE A 1014 8.90 -6.88 -1.17
N THR A 1015 9.34 -7.10 -2.41
CA THR A 1015 9.03 -6.20 -3.51
C THR A 1015 8.21 -6.90 -4.59
N THR A 1016 7.04 -6.34 -4.88
CA THR A 1016 6.25 -6.68 -6.06
C THR A 1016 6.51 -5.64 -7.13
N ARG A 1017 6.79 -6.06 -8.35
CA ARG A 1017 7.00 -5.19 -9.51
C ARG A 1017 5.92 -5.42 -10.54
N TYR A 1018 5.52 -4.34 -11.20
CA TYR A 1018 4.46 -4.32 -12.18
C TYR A 1018 4.98 -3.76 -13.50
N ARG A 1019 4.50 -4.33 -14.61
CA ARG A 1019 4.79 -3.86 -15.96
C ARG A 1019 3.49 -3.66 -16.70
N TYR A 1020 3.40 -2.57 -17.44
CA TYR A 1020 2.21 -2.19 -18.22
C TYR A 1020 2.54 -2.12 -19.72
N ASP A 1021 1.52 -2.27 -20.56
CA ASP A 1021 1.61 -1.91 -21.97
C ASP A 1021 1.43 -0.40 -22.18
N ASP A 1022 1.55 0.06 -23.43
CA ASP A 1022 1.41 1.49 -23.79
C ASP A 1022 -0.03 2.03 -23.57
N TYR A 1023 -1.00 1.19 -23.20
CA TYR A 1023 -2.38 1.55 -22.87
C TYR A 1023 -2.68 1.40 -21.35
N GLY A 1024 -1.62 1.19 -20.57
CA GLY A 1024 -1.64 1.00 -19.12
C GLY A 1024 -2.40 -0.21 -18.65
N ASN A 1025 -2.46 -1.26 -19.46
CA ASN A 1025 -2.93 -2.56 -19.01
C ASN A 1025 -1.78 -3.29 -18.35
N LEU A 1026 -2.02 -3.85 -17.16
CA LEU A 1026 -1.04 -4.67 -16.46
C LEU A 1026 -0.72 -5.92 -17.31
N ILE A 1027 0.53 -6.05 -17.75
CA ILE A 1027 1.01 -7.16 -18.58
C ILE A 1027 1.87 -8.15 -17.80
N LYS A 1028 2.50 -7.72 -16.69
CA LYS A 1028 3.28 -8.62 -15.85
C LYS A 1028 3.28 -8.12 -14.40
N THR A 1029 3.15 -9.07 -13.48
CA THR A 1029 3.48 -8.90 -12.07
C THR A 1029 4.58 -9.88 -11.74
N SER A 1030 5.65 -9.41 -11.10
CA SER A 1030 6.76 -10.27 -10.64
C SER A 1030 7.05 -9.96 -9.18
N ASP A 1031 7.13 -11.00 -8.37
CA ASP A 1031 7.55 -10.89 -6.97
C ASP A 1031 9.00 -11.38 -6.85
N SER A 1032 9.72 -10.86 -5.86
CA SER A 1032 10.96 -11.44 -5.31
C SER A 1032 10.90 -12.95 -5.02
N LEU A 1033 9.70 -13.53 -4.91
CA LEU A 1033 9.44 -14.96 -4.72
C LEU A 1033 9.15 -15.75 -6.01
N SER A 1034 8.86 -15.12 -7.15
CA SER A 1034 8.45 -15.79 -8.39
C SER A 1034 9.36 -15.47 -9.59
N GLY A 1035 10.44 -16.25 -9.75
CA GLY A 1035 10.69 -16.92 -11.03
C GLY A 1035 11.56 -16.31 -12.13
N ASP A 1036 12.20 -15.14 -12.00
CA ASP A 1036 13.12 -14.62 -13.05
C ASP A 1036 14.61 -14.65 -12.66
N GLY A 1037 15.00 -15.45 -11.66
CA GLY A 1037 16.30 -15.34 -10.99
C GLY A 1037 17.21 -16.58 -11.02
N ILE A 1038 17.24 -17.39 -12.09
CA ILE A 1038 18.30 -18.40 -12.26
C ILE A 1038 19.25 -17.94 -13.38
N SER A 1039 20.47 -17.60 -13.02
CA SER A 1039 21.52 -17.14 -13.92
C SER A 1039 22.11 -18.29 -14.74
N LYS A 1040 22.64 -17.99 -15.94
CA LYS A 1040 23.29 -18.99 -16.82
C LYS A 1040 24.45 -19.73 -16.13
N SER A 1041 25.11 -19.11 -15.14
CA SER A 1041 26.16 -19.70 -14.31
C SER A 1041 25.67 -20.79 -13.34
N GLU A 1042 24.43 -20.70 -12.86
CA GLU A 1042 23.85 -21.68 -11.94
C GLU A 1042 23.44 -22.99 -12.67
N ILE A 1043 23.27 -22.94 -13.99
CA ILE A 1043 22.99 -24.11 -14.85
C ILE A 1043 24.27 -24.95 -15.11
N TYR A 1044 25.46 -24.33 -15.16
CA TYR A 1044 26.71 -25.04 -15.42
C TYR A 1044 27.28 -25.74 -14.17
N SER A 1045 26.92 -25.30 -12.97
CA SER A 1045 27.45 -25.83 -11.70
C SER A 1045 27.17 -27.33 -11.47
N PRO A 1046 25.97 -27.87 -11.78
CA PRO A 1046 25.67 -29.30 -11.60
C PRO A 1046 26.19 -30.21 -12.73
N LEU A 1047 26.46 -29.66 -13.92
CA LEU A 1047 26.70 -30.44 -15.15
C LEU A 1047 28.18 -30.67 -15.50
N GLY A 1048 29.11 -29.96 -14.84
CA GLY A 1048 30.55 -30.07 -15.11
C GLY A 1048 30.96 -29.61 -16.51
N ASP A 1049 31.97 -30.25 -17.12
CA ASP A 1049 32.55 -29.89 -18.44
C ASP A 1049 31.71 -30.34 -19.66
N LEU A 1050 30.42 -30.68 -19.47
CA LEU A 1050 29.56 -31.09 -20.58
C LEU A 1050 29.32 -29.93 -21.56
N TRP A 1051 29.56 -30.17 -22.84
CA TRP A 1051 29.30 -29.18 -23.90
C TRP A 1051 27.80 -29.17 -24.23
N ILE A 1052 27.10 -28.15 -23.76
CA ILE A 1052 25.66 -27.98 -23.94
C ILE A 1052 25.38 -27.30 -25.29
N SER A 1053 24.57 -27.94 -26.13
CA SER A 1053 24.21 -27.45 -27.48
C SER A 1053 22.93 -26.62 -27.50
N ASP A 1054 21.97 -26.87 -26.60
CA ASP A 1054 20.69 -26.16 -26.52
C ASP A 1054 20.05 -26.29 -25.12
N ILE A 1055 19.17 -25.36 -24.73
CA ILE A 1055 18.49 -25.36 -23.41
C ILE A 1055 17.03 -24.90 -23.57
N GLU A 1056 16.10 -25.62 -22.95
CA GLU A 1056 14.68 -25.27 -22.84
C GLU A 1056 14.24 -25.23 -21.37
N LEU A 1057 13.30 -24.31 -21.05
CA LEU A 1057 12.72 -24.14 -19.71
C LEU A 1057 11.22 -24.43 -19.77
N GLN A 1058 10.82 -25.53 -19.16
CA GLN A 1058 9.42 -25.96 -19.19
C GLN A 1058 9.15 -26.86 -17.98
N ASP A 1059 7.94 -26.78 -17.42
CA ASP A 1059 7.50 -27.65 -16.32
C ASP A 1059 7.18 -29.06 -16.86
N ILE A 1060 8.14 -29.99 -16.75
CA ILE A 1060 8.04 -31.31 -17.39
C ILE A 1060 7.42 -32.34 -16.44
N ASN A 1061 7.55 -32.12 -15.14
CA ASN A 1061 6.94 -32.98 -14.13
C ASN A 1061 5.54 -32.48 -13.69
N ASN A 1062 5.07 -31.34 -14.23
CA ASN A 1062 3.79 -30.70 -13.96
C ASN A 1062 3.59 -30.31 -12.48
N ASP A 1063 4.65 -29.83 -11.84
CA ASP A 1063 4.65 -29.38 -10.44
C ASP A 1063 4.35 -27.87 -10.28
N GLY A 1064 4.13 -27.17 -11.39
CA GLY A 1064 3.86 -25.74 -11.45
C GLY A 1064 5.13 -24.88 -11.50
N VAL A 1065 6.32 -25.49 -11.53
CA VAL A 1065 7.62 -24.82 -11.58
C VAL A 1065 8.37 -25.24 -12.84
N SER A 1066 8.96 -24.28 -13.56
CA SER A 1066 9.71 -24.61 -14.78
C SER A 1066 11.03 -25.32 -14.46
N ASP A 1067 11.23 -26.48 -15.09
CA ASP A 1067 12.45 -27.28 -15.04
C ASP A 1067 13.43 -26.87 -16.14
N ILE A 1068 14.69 -27.30 -16.03
CA ILE A 1068 15.72 -27.06 -17.04
C ILE A 1068 15.99 -28.33 -17.82
N VAL A 1069 15.85 -28.29 -19.14
CA VAL A 1069 16.32 -29.33 -20.06
C VAL A 1069 17.46 -28.80 -20.88
N ALA A 1070 18.59 -29.50 -20.88
CA ALA A 1070 19.76 -29.12 -21.66
C ALA A 1070 20.22 -30.28 -22.55
N ALA A 1071 20.45 -30.02 -23.83
CA ALA A 1071 20.99 -31.01 -24.77
C ALA A 1071 22.51 -30.99 -24.73
N TYR A 1072 23.13 -32.17 -24.83
CA TYR A 1072 24.58 -32.31 -24.94
C TYR A 1072 24.95 -33.30 -26.05
N GLU A 1073 26.26 -33.50 -26.27
CA GLU A 1073 26.80 -34.24 -27.42
C GLU A 1073 26.21 -35.66 -27.63
N LYS A 1074 25.71 -36.31 -26.57
CA LYS A 1074 25.16 -37.66 -26.60
C LYS A 1074 23.83 -37.81 -25.84
N GLY A 1075 22.98 -36.79 -25.84
CA GLY A 1075 21.67 -36.90 -25.18
C GLY A 1075 21.17 -35.58 -24.61
N PHE A 1076 20.40 -35.66 -23.54
CA PHE A 1076 19.94 -34.48 -22.79
C PHE A 1076 19.98 -34.73 -21.29
N VAL A 1077 19.92 -33.65 -20.53
CA VAL A 1077 19.90 -33.66 -19.07
C VAL A 1077 18.72 -32.83 -18.58
N VAL A 1078 18.04 -33.32 -17.55
CA VAL A 1078 16.96 -32.61 -16.88
C VAL A 1078 17.37 -32.28 -15.46
N LEU A 1079 17.17 -31.02 -15.06
CA LEU A 1079 17.35 -30.51 -13.71
C LEU A 1079 15.98 -30.05 -13.22
N PHE A 1080 15.38 -30.79 -12.29
CA PHE A 1080 14.07 -30.46 -11.77
C PHE A 1080 14.17 -29.32 -10.77
N ASN A 1081 13.42 -28.25 -10.99
CA ASN A 1081 13.39 -27.11 -10.10
C ASN A 1081 12.43 -27.37 -8.94
N GLN A 1082 12.92 -27.34 -7.71
CA GLN A 1082 12.11 -27.68 -6.54
C GLN A 1082 11.24 -26.52 -6.02
N GLY A 1083 11.25 -25.36 -6.71
CA GLY A 1083 10.45 -24.18 -6.35
C GLY A 1083 11.03 -23.33 -5.21
N ASP A 1084 12.12 -23.75 -4.58
CA ASP A 1084 12.83 -23.06 -3.50
C ASP A 1084 14.21 -22.52 -3.93
N ARG A 1085 14.43 -22.39 -5.24
CA ARG A 1085 15.71 -22.06 -5.90
C ARG A 1085 16.76 -23.18 -5.84
N THR A 1086 16.41 -24.40 -5.45
CA THR A 1086 17.29 -25.57 -5.61
C THR A 1086 16.94 -26.38 -6.87
N LEU A 1087 17.98 -26.83 -7.57
CA LEU A 1087 17.86 -27.78 -8.68
C LEU A 1087 18.13 -29.19 -8.15
N SER A 1088 17.38 -30.18 -8.65
CA SER A 1088 17.70 -31.57 -8.41
C SER A 1088 19.08 -31.91 -8.95
N ALA A 1089 19.66 -33.03 -8.49
CA ALA A 1089 20.80 -33.60 -9.18
C ALA A 1089 20.44 -33.84 -10.67
N PRO A 1090 21.37 -33.60 -11.61
CA PRO A 1090 21.12 -33.76 -13.03
C PRO A 1090 20.74 -35.22 -13.34
N THR A 1091 19.58 -35.38 -13.97
CA THR A 1091 19.18 -36.68 -14.50
C THR A 1091 19.59 -36.74 -15.97
N ILE A 1092 20.60 -37.55 -16.25
CA ILE A 1092 21.22 -37.65 -17.57
C ILE A 1092 20.55 -38.77 -18.38
N TYR A 1093 20.12 -38.42 -19.60
CA TYR A 1093 19.55 -39.35 -20.57
C TYR A 1093 20.49 -39.48 -21.76
N ASP A 1094 21.38 -40.48 -21.69
CA ASP A 1094 22.30 -40.81 -22.78
C ASP A 1094 21.54 -41.42 -23.97
N LEU A 1095 21.81 -40.88 -25.16
CA LEU A 1095 21.34 -41.35 -26.44
C LEU A 1095 22.53 -41.47 -27.40
N ASP A 1096 22.55 -42.50 -28.25
CA ASP A 1096 23.57 -42.67 -29.30
C ASP A 1096 23.41 -41.69 -30.48
N ILE A 1097 22.91 -40.47 -30.21
CA ILE A 1097 22.68 -39.41 -31.20
C ILE A 1097 23.15 -38.04 -30.65
N SER A 1098 23.73 -37.23 -31.54
CA SER A 1098 24.12 -35.85 -31.22
C SER A 1098 22.96 -34.91 -31.54
N ALA A 1099 22.33 -34.38 -30.49
CA ALA A 1099 21.21 -33.45 -30.62
C ALA A 1099 21.70 -32.01 -30.78
N GLN A 1100 21.10 -31.28 -31.72
CA GLN A 1100 21.42 -29.87 -31.96
C GLN A 1100 20.32 -28.91 -31.53
N LYS A 1101 19.10 -29.41 -31.30
CA LYS A 1101 17.97 -28.59 -30.85
C LYS A 1101 16.99 -29.40 -30.00
N LEU A 1102 16.50 -28.80 -28.91
CA LEU A 1102 15.46 -29.34 -28.03
C LEU A 1102 14.07 -28.80 -28.40
N ILE A 1103 13.05 -29.64 -28.20
CA ILE A 1103 11.65 -29.22 -28.17
C ILE A 1103 10.98 -29.95 -27.02
N VAL A 1104 10.24 -29.22 -26.18
CA VAL A 1104 9.39 -29.80 -25.15
C VAL A 1104 7.93 -29.58 -25.55
N GLU A 1105 7.22 -30.65 -25.88
CA GLU A 1105 5.84 -30.62 -26.36
C GLU A 1105 5.13 -31.94 -26.03
N ASP A 1106 3.81 -31.94 -25.91
CA ASP A 1106 3.03 -33.18 -25.79
C ASP A 1106 2.88 -33.81 -27.18
N VAL A 1107 3.79 -34.72 -27.54
CA VAL A 1107 3.85 -35.31 -28.90
C VAL A 1107 2.75 -36.36 -29.07
N ASN A 1108 2.35 -37.00 -27.98
CA ASN A 1108 1.47 -38.17 -28.00
C ASN A 1108 0.00 -37.83 -27.59
N ASN A 1109 -0.26 -36.59 -27.20
CA ASN A 1109 -1.53 -36.04 -26.68
C ASN A 1109 -2.06 -36.77 -25.44
N ASP A 1110 -1.20 -37.23 -24.54
CA ASP A 1110 -1.59 -37.85 -23.27
C ASP A 1110 -1.74 -36.84 -22.11
N GLY A 1111 -1.44 -35.57 -22.37
CA GLY A 1111 -1.52 -34.48 -21.42
C GLY A 1111 -0.23 -34.23 -20.64
N ASN A 1112 0.84 -35.00 -20.88
CA ASN A 1112 2.17 -34.75 -20.33
C ASN A 1112 3.12 -34.21 -21.42
N LEU A 1113 4.13 -33.44 -21.00
CA LEU A 1113 5.12 -32.91 -21.93
C LEU A 1113 6.24 -33.92 -22.18
N ASP A 1114 6.53 -34.18 -23.45
CA ASP A 1114 7.62 -35.03 -23.91
C ASP A 1114 8.84 -34.18 -24.31
N VAL A 1115 10.04 -34.72 -24.12
CA VAL A 1115 11.28 -34.11 -24.64
C VAL A 1115 11.59 -34.73 -26.00
N SER A 1116 11.50 -33.92 -27.06
CA SER A 1116 11.85 -34.29 -28.43
C SER A 1116 13.20 -33.71 -28.85
N LEU A 1117 13.98 -34.51 -29.58
CA LEU A 1117 15.27 -34.07 -30.11
C LEU A 1117 15.23 -33.98 -31.64
N LEU A 1118 15.73 -32.86 -32.17
CA LEU A 1118 15.88 -32.66 -33.61
C LEU A 1118 17.32 -32.89 -34.05
N TYR A 1119 17.49 -33.72 -35.09
CA TYR A 1119 18.77 -33.98 -35.75
C TYR A 1119 18.82 -33.31 -37.13
N GLN A 1120 19.98 -32.75 -37.48
CA GLN A 1120 20.25 -32.17 -38.79
C GLN A 1120 20.85 -33.22 -39.73
N ASP A 1121 20.18 -33.51 -40.85
CA ASP A 1121 20.67 -34.42 -41.87
C ASP A 1121 21.98 -33.90 -42.52
N PRO A 1122 22.73 -34.75 -43.27
CA PRO A 1122 23.97 -34.34 -43.94
C PRO A 1122 23.81 -33.19 -44.96
N ASN A 1123 22.58 -32.79 -45.30
CA ASN A 1123 22.28 -31.70 -46.23
C ASN A 1123 21.84 -30.40 -45.51
N GLY A 1124 21.81 -30.38 -44.18
CA GLY A 1124 21.52 -29.20 -43.38
C GLY A 1124 20.04 -29.01 -43.01
N PHE A 1125 19.17 -29.99 -43.30
CA PHE A 1125 17.74 -29.94 -42.97
C PHE A 1125 17.42 -30.84 -41.75
N TYR A 1126 16.56 -30.37 -40.85
CA TYR A 1126 16.10 -31.17 -39.70
C TYR A 1126 15.03 -32.16 -40.18
N ASP A 1127 15.39 -33.44 -40.36
CA ASP A 1127 14.58 -34.37 -41.17
C ASP A 1127 13.89 -35.50 -40.37
N ASP A 1128 14.07 -35.63 -39.05
CA ASP A 1128 13.28 -36.55 -38.22
C ASP A 1128 13.24 -36.13 -36.73
N LYS A 1129 12.03 -36.10 -36.13
CA LYS A 1129 11.79 -35.94 -34.68
C LYS A 1129 11.89 -37.31 -34.00
N LYS A 1130 12.64 -37.43 -32.92
CA LYS A 1130 12.69 -38.62 -32.08
C LYS A 1130 12.40 -38.31 -30.62
#